data_AF-A0A2U3D7L2-F1
#
_entry.id   AF-A0A2U3D7L2-F1
#
_cell.length_a   1.000
_cell.length_b   1.000
_cell.length_c   1.000
_cell.angle_alpha   90.00
_cell.angle_beta   90.00
_cell.angle_gamma   90.00
#
_symmetry.space_group_name_H-M   'P 1'
#
loop_
_entity.id
_entity.type
_entity.pdbx_description
1 polymer ?
#
loop_
_entity_poly.entity_id
_entity_poly.type
_entity_poly.pdbx_seq_one_letter_code
_entity_poly.pdbx_strand_id
1 'polypeptide(L)'
;MLLSACMIVKNEELTIRRCLESLQGIADEIIVVDTGSTDKTMEIVQSFGCTIIQHEWQNDFSSARNAGITQAKGDWILVIDADEFVERLDREKFFQFLKATDAEGVFITVNSLMGPLAHPSNIFAIRVMRLFRKGHLYSGAIHEQVADSVFRTKRPIAKYDLILTHLGYTNEFVAMRAKTKRNTQLIEQMIEENPNDLFQITNLMAEYSISGQHTQCATLSEKTWNRVKKMPTSEWPNFAPRMVSILVASLWELGKREEALSYMQEGIRLFPWFTDFKKRYADMLILNSQFRAAIETLMECRKQGDTQLGLIEFLEGAGTYLAAYSLGVAWAHVGDEMNARKWFLQSFFENPAQDNTLLPIIGLLPKDPKLLREFIEPRLYDPTAFATYVEIYSGWNYEDADRLIDQLEKKYGESEASHRAHMSLLRLEGTEALHKRAQTVNYDIDWLLLGIHYLELGDKEQANYALSRAKVRGEYLLKVMTSLENSPDSTWGLHGVIRDLIAMNPTTLLQKWLPRAMDIETFWITLKCSPLKSMLETITWPGKTAHECEQNALNHFNQKNYREASKWLTRAQQFEKTVTQFLLECDLALAENDLPKARKTIFDGKKLYPDSEMLKIASDQIHPKLNPLEITQKLGSGMQ
;
A
#
# COMPACT_ATOMS: atom_id res chain seq x y z
N MET A 1 8.46 -38.55 18.13
CA MET A 1 8.45 -37.08 18.06
C MET A 1 7.16 -36.70 17.37
N LEU A 2 6.50 -35.63 17.79
CA LEU A 2 5.24 -35.20 17.20
C LEU A 2 5.46 -34.32 15.97
N LEU A 3 6.35 -33.32 16.08
CA LEU A 3 6.58 -32.33 15.02
C LEU A 3 8.06 -32.16 14.67
N SER A 4 8.37 -32.33 13.38
CA SER A 4 9.66 -31.96 12.78
C SER A 4 9.52 -30.67 11.99
N ALA A 5 10.39 -29.70 12.22
CA ALA A 5 10.55 -28.56 11.32
C ALA A 5 11.65 -28.86 10.30
N CYS A 6 11.36 -28.70 9.01
CA CYS A 6 12.31 -28.89 7.93
C CYS A 6 12.48 -27.59 7.15
N MET A 7 13.73 -27.21 6.89
CA MET A 7 14.06 -26.04 6.09
C MET A 7 15.27 -26.29 5.20
N ILE A 8 15.34 -25.55 4.10
CA ILE A 8 16.51 -25.46 3.23
C ILE A 8 17.19 -24.11 3.46
N VAL A 9 18.51 -24.06 3.43
CA VAL A 9 19.28 -22.83 3.64
C VAL A 9 20.38 -22.66 2.61
N LYS A 10 20.67 -21.39 2.29
CA LYS A 10 21.87 -20.96 1.60
C LYS A 10 22.13 -19.48 1.88
N ASN A 11 23.18 -19.18 2.63
CA ASN A 11 23.57 -17.81 2.96
C ASN A 11 22.44 -16.97 3.60
N GLU A 12 21.95 -17.46 4.73
CA GLU A 12 20.81 -16.91 5.49
C GLU A 12 21.23 -16.35 6.86
N GLU A 13 22.48 -15.91 7.05
CA GLU A 13 23.01 -15.46 8.35
C GLU A 13 22.20 -14.33 9.00
N LEU A 14 21.50 -13.53 8.18
CA LEU A 14 20.71 -12.38 8.63
C LEU A 14 19.34 -12.77 9.21
N THR A 15 18.76 -13.90 8.80
CA THR A 15 17.38 -14.26 9.17
C THR A 15 17.28 -15.56 9.94
N ILE A 16 18.21 -16.49 9.72
CA ILE A 16 18.11 -17.86 10.22
C ILE A 16 17.99 -17.91 11.75
N ARG A 17 18.69 -17.02 12.47
CA ARG A 17 18.60 -16.95 13.94
C ARG A 17 17.16 -16.75 14.42
N ARG A 18 16.46 -15.76 13.87
CA ARG A 18 15.08 -15.43 14.22
C ARG A 18 14.13 -16.58 13.90
N CYS A 19 14.31 -17.21 12.75
CA CYS A 19 13.56 -18.41 12.36
C CYS A 19 13.71 -19.51 13.41
N LEU A 20 14.96 -19.88 13.74
CA LEU A 20 15.26 -20.95 14.69
C LEU A 20 14.78 -20.64 16.11
N GLU A 21 14.94 -19.40 16.59
CA GLU A 21 14.41 -18.94 17.88
C GLU A 21 12.89 -19.10 17.95
N SER A 22 12.17 -18.77 16.87
CA SER A 22 10.70 -18.91 16.84
C SER A 22 10.22 -20.36 16.91
N LEU A 23 11.04 -21.32 16.48
CA LEU A 23 10.71 -22.76 16.51
C LEU A 23 11.04 -23.43 17.85
N GLN A 24 11.82 -22.79 18.73
CA GLN A 24 12.19 -23.36 20.02
C GLN A 24 10.96 -23.63 20.89
N GLY A 25 10.76 -24.90 21.24
CA GLY A 25 9.61 -25.35 22.02
C GLY A 25 8.30 -25.46 21.22
N ILE A 26 8.36 -25.33 19.89
CA ILE A 26 7.27 -25.68 18.96
C ILE A 26 7.60 -26.99 18.23
N ALA A 27 8.82 -27.10 17.68
CA ALA A 27 9.28 -28.32 17.01
C ALA A 27 10.06 -29.21 17.99
N ASP A 28 9.83 -30.53 17.93
CA ASP A 28 10.61 -31.51 18.69
C ASP A 28 12.00 -31.72 18.07
N GLU A 29 12.11 -31.51 16.76
CA GLU A 29 13.37 -31.52 16.03
C GLU A 29 13.36 -30.50 14.89
N ILE A 30 14.53 -29.94 14.59
CA ILE A 30 14.74 -29.02 13.49
C ILE A 30 15.80 -29.61 12.56
N ILE A 31 15.43 -29.79 11.30
CA ILE A 31 16.29 -30.32 10.23
C ILE A 31 16.58 -29.21 9.25
N VAL A 32 17.86 -28.91 9.09
CA VAL A 32 18.38 -27.88 8.19
C VAL A 32 19.16 -28.54 7.08
N VAL A 33 18.69 -28.36 5.85
CA VAL A 33 19.39 -28.82 4.64
C VAL A 33 20.16 -27.64 4.06
N ASP A 34 21.48 -27.70 4.17
CA ASP A 34 22.38 -26.68 3.63
C ASP A 34 22.74 -27.00 2.18
N THR A 35 22.53 -26.02 1.29
CA THR A 35 22.78 -26.14 -0.15
C THR A 35 24.05 -25.42 -0.62
N GLY A 36 25.01 -25.30 0.31
CA GLY A 36 26.32 -24.70 0.09
C GLY A 36 26.39 -23.25 0.59
N SER A 37 26.10 -23.04 1.88
CA SER A 37 26.35 -21.75 2.55
C SER A 37 27.85 -21.47 2.70
N THR A 38 28.23 -20.22 2.50
CA THR A 38 29.60 -19.70 2.60
C THR A 38 29.75 -18.59 3.64
N ASP A 39 28.65 -18.18 4.25
CA ASP A 39 28.58 -17.17 5.32
C ASP A 39 28.44 -17.84 6.70
N LYS A 40 28.05 -17.07 7.73
CA LYS A 40 27.90 -17.60 9.10
C LYS A 40 26.63 -18.42 9.34
N THR A 41 25.83 -18.73 8.31
CA THR A 41 24.57 -19.49 8.45
C THR A 41 24.79 -20.78 9.22
N MET A 42 25.81 -21.56 8.85
CA MET A 42 26.03 -22.88 9.45
C MET A 42 26.57 -22.80 10.88
N GLU A 43 27.36 -21.77 11.20
CA GLU A 43 27.77 -21.48 12.57
C GLU A 43 26.55 -21.21 13.45
N ILE A 44 25.61 -20.38 12.95
CA ILE A 44 24.37 -20.08 13.66
C ILE A 44 23.54 -21.37 13.82
N VAL A 45 23.28 -22.11 12.74
CA VAL A 45 22.48 -23.35 12.78
C VAL A 45 23.05 -24.37 13.78
N GLN A 46 24.37 -24.55 13.81
CA GLN A 46 25.04 -25.43 14.77
C GLN A 46 24.79 -25.02 16.23
N SER A 47 24.75 -23.71 16.52
CA SER A 47 24.50 -23.20 17.87
C SER A 47 23.09 -23.53 18.42
N PHE A 48 22.14 -23.91 17.55
CA PHE A 48 20.78 -24.31 17.94
C PHE A 48 20.58 -25.82 18.07
N GLY A 49 21.63 -26.63 17.84
CA GLY A 49 21.55 -28.09 17.95
C GLY A 49 20.68 -28.74 16.87
N CYS A 50 20.53 -28.09 15.71
CA CYS A 50 19.76 -28.63 14.59
C CYS A 50 20.44 -29.86 13.97
N THR A 51 19.64 -30.74 13.36
CA THR A 51 20.17 -31.78 12.46
C THR A 51 20.55 -31.13 11.14
N ILE A 52 21.82 -31.20 10.77
CA ILE A 52 22.34 -30.58 9.56
C ILE A 52 22.53 -31.65 8.49
N ILE A 53 21.98 -31.41 7.30
CA ILE A 53 22.17 -32.23 6.12
C ILE A 53 22.86 -31.37 5.07
N GLN A 54 24.01 -31.83 4.58
CA GLN A 54 24.66 -31.22 3.43
C GLN A 54 24.06 -31.80 2.16
N HIS A 55 23.56 -30.95 1.27
CA HIS A 55 22.94 -31.36 0.02
C HIS A 55 23.45 -30.49 -1.12
N GLU A 56 24.09 -31.09 -2.10
CA GLU A 56 24.59 -30.35 -3.27
C GLU A 56 23.43 -29.69 -4.02
N TRP A 57 23.57 -28.39 -4.34
CA TRP A 57 22.54 -27.65 -5.09
C TRP A 57 22.42 -28.19 -6.52
N GLN A 58 21.32 -28.88 -6.79
CA GLN A 58 21.03 -29.53 -8.08
C GLN A 58 20.04 -28.75 -8.95
N ASN A 59 19.90 -27.43 -8.75
CA ASN A 59 18.89 -26.62 -9.43
C ASN A 59 17.43 -27.07 -9.18
N ASP A 60 17.19 -27.75 -8.06
CA ASP A 60 15.90 -28.31 -7.67
C ASP A 60 15.65 -28.08 -6.17
N PHE A 61 14.69 -27.20 -5.86
CA PHE A 61 14.24 -26.92 -4.51
C PHE A 61 13.53 -28.12 -3.86
N SER A 62 12.73 -28.89 -4.62
CA SER A 62 12.07 -30.09 -4.11
C SER A 62 13.11 -31.12 -3.65
N SER A 63 14.18 -31.33 -4.43
CA SER A 63 15.24 -32.28 -4.07
C SER A 63 15.85 -31.96 -2.70
N ALA A 64 16.22 -30.69 -2.47
CA ALA A 64 16.75 -30.24 -1.19
C ALA A 64 15.72 -30.36 -0.05
N ARG A 65 14.46 -29.96 -0.25
CA ARG A 65 13.41 -30.11 0.77
C ARG A 65 13.17 -31.57 1.12
N ASN A 66 13.08 -32.44 0.11
CA ASN A 66 12.80 -33.86 0.27
C ASN A 66 13.95 -34.60 0.98
N ALA A 67 15.20 -34.15 0.82
CA ALA A 67 16.33 -34.67 1.59
C ALA A 67 16.13 -34.46 3.11
N GLY A 68 15.61 -33.30 3.52
CA GLY A 68 15.27 -33.01 4.91
C GLY A 68 14.05 -33.79 5.39
N ILE A 69 12.96 -33.76 4.62
CA ILE A 69 11.68 -34.43 4.95
C ILE A 69 11.88 -35.94 5.15
N THR A 70 12.72 -36.57 4.34
CA THR A 70 12.98 -38.03 4.43
C THR A 70 13.69 -38.40 5.74
N GLN A 71 14.49 -37.50 6.31
CA GLN A 71 15.20 -37.72 7.57
C GLN A 71 14.35 -37.39 8.80
N ALA A 72 13.21 -36.73 8.62
CA ALA A 72 12.32 -36.34 9.71
C ALA A 72 11.72 -37.55 10.44
N LYS A 73 11.70 -37.47 11.77
CA LYS A 73 11.20 -38.49 12.70
C LYS A 73 9.86 -38.13 13.33
N GLY A 74 9.40 -36.89 13.14
CA GLY A 74 8.09 -36.42 13.57
C GLY A 74 6.95 -37.05 12.76
N ASP A 75 5.81 -37.25 13.42
CA ASP A 75 4.58 -37.67 12.75
C ASP A 75 4.04 -36.57 11.82
N TRP A 76 4.28 -35.31 12.20
CA TRP A 76 4.01 -34.11 11.44
C TRP A 76 5.30 -33.45 10.97
N ILE A 77 5.24 -32.88 9.76
CA ILE A 77 6.29 -32.11 9.14
C ILE A 77 5.78 -30.68 8.96
N LEU A 78 6.50 -29.71 9.50
CA LEU A 78 6.36 -28.29 9.18
C LEU A 78 7.51 -27.89 8.26
N VAL A 79 7.19 -27.46 7.04
CA VAL A 79 8.17 -26.82 6.16
C VAL A 79 8.11 -25.31 6.34
N ILE A 80 9.25 -24.71 6.64
CA ILE A 80 9.41 -23.27 6.90
C ILE A 80 10.69 -22.79 6.24
N ASP A 81 10.68 -21.57 5.71
CA ASP A 81 11.85 -20.97 5.06
C ASP A 81 12.68 -20.14 6.06
N ALA A 82 13.98 -19.96 5.79
CA ALA A 82 14.92 -19.33 6.72
C ALA A 82 14.65 -17.83 6.98
N ASP A 83 13.85 -17.21 6.13
CA ASP A 83 13.36 -15.84 6.24
C ASP A 83 11.89 -15.78 6.70
N GLU A 84 11.38 -16.88 7.24
CA GLU A 84 10.08 -16.98 7.91
C GLU A 84 10.25 -17.23 9.42
N PHE A 85 9.30 -16.78 10.23
CA PHE A 85 9.26 -17.08 11.67
C PHE A 85 7.81 -17.14 12.20
N VAL A 86 7.59 -17.90 13.26
CA VAL A 86 6.29 -17.99 13.94
C VAL A 86 6.07 -16.75 14.80
N GLU A 87 4.99 -16.00 14.55
CA GLU A 87 4.76 -14.71 15.23
C GLU A 87 4.18 -14.91 16.64
N ARG A 88 3.04 -15.58 16.75
CA ARG A 88 2.38 -15.93 18.02
C ARG A 88 1.68 -17.27 17.88
N LEU A 89 1.87 -18.16 18.84
CA LEU A 89 1.24 -19.48 18.86
C LEU A 89 0.92 -19.90 20.29
N ASP A 90 -0.34 -20.26 20.53
CA ASP A 90 -0.74 -21.03 21.72
C ASP A 90 -0.26 -22.47 21.53
N ARG A 91 0.91 -22.77 22.12
CA ARG A 91 1.60 -24.06 21.97
C ARG A 91 0.74 -25.22 22.44
N GLU A 92 0.03 -25.05 23.55
CA GLU A 92 -0.78 -26.13 24.12
C GLU A 92 -1.93 -26.50 23.18
N LYS A 93 -2.68 -25.49 22.69
CA LYS A 93 -3.75 -25.72 21.71
C LYS A 93 -3.24 -26.31 20.41
N PHE A 94 -2.07 -25.85 19.94
CA PHE A 94 -1.48 -26.37 18.72
C PHE A 94 -1.13 -27.85 18.84
N PHE A 95 -0.48 -28.25 19.92
CA PHE A 95 -0.17 -29.66 20.16
C PHE A 95 -1.41 -30.51 20.39
N GLN A 96 -2.43 -29.99 21.08
CA GLN A 96 -3.72 -30.68 21.21
C GLN A 96 -4.36 -30.91 19.84
N PHE A 97 -4.36 -29.90 18.97
CA PHE A 97 -4.84 -30.01 17.60
C PHE A 97 -4.08 -31.07 16.79
N LEU A 98 -2.74 -31.04 16.78
CA LEU A 98 -1.92 -32.01 16.05
C LEU A 98 -2.15 -33.46 16.49
N LYS A 99 -2.42 -33.67 17.78
CA LYS A 99 -2.70 -35.00 18.35
C LYS A 99 -4.12 -35.48 18.04
N ALA A 100 -5.09 -34.57 17.99
CA ALA A 100 -6.51 -34.90 17.86
C ALA A 100 -6.98 -35.00 16.40
N THR A 101 -6.36 -34.26 15.48
CA THR A 101 -6.82 -34.18 14.08
C THR A 101 -6.47 -35.45 13.29
N ASP A 102 -7.43 -35.91 12.48
CA ASP A 102 -7.27 -37.00 11.50
C ASP A 102 -6.85 -36.49 10.11
N ALA A 103 -6.58 -35.19 9.99
CA ALA A 103 -6.16 -34.58 8.75
C ALA A 103 -4.77 -35.05 8.30
N GLU A 104 -4.59 -35.11 6.99
CA GLU A 104 -3.34 -35.48 6.33
C GLU A 104 -2.46 -34.26 6.02
N GLY A 105 -3.11 -33.10 5.83
CA GLY A 105 -2.48 -31.82 5.61
C GLY A 105 -3.26 -30.70 6.27
N VAL A 106 -2.55 -29.61 6.56
CA VAL A 106 -3.09 -28.43 7.24
C VAL A 106 -2.65 -27.19 6.47
N PHE A 107 -3.63 -26.39 6.06
CA PHE A 107 -3.36 -25.04 5.57
C PHE A 107 -3.09 -24.10 6.75
N ILE A 108 -2.00 -23.35 6.63
CA ILE A 108 -1.57 -22.31 7.56
C ILE A 108 -1.46 -20.98 6.82
N THR A 109 -1.37 -19.87 7.54
CA THR A 109 -1.25 -18.54 6.94
C THR A 109 0.21 -18.11 6.91
N VAL A 110 0.69 -17.64 5.76
CA VAL A 110 1.98 -16.96 5.61
C VAL A 110 1.69 -15.48 5.30
N ASN A 111 2.11 -14.61 6.20
CA ASN A 111 2.05 -13.16 6.07
C ASN A 111 3.35 -12.65 5.47
N SER A 112 3.34 -12.37 4.18
CA SER A 112 4.45 -11.76 3.46
C SER A 112 4.48 -10.25 3.71
N LEU A 113 5.54 -9.77 4.36
CA LEU A 113 5.77 -8.34 4.53
C LEU A 113 6.29 -7.75 3.23
N MET A 114 5.67 -6.66 2.79
CA MET A 114 6.09 -5.90 1.60
C MET A 114 6.52 -4.49 1.99
N GLY A 115 7.47 -3.94 1.25
CA GLY A 115 8.07 -2.63 1.54
C GLY A 115 9.31 -2.74 2.42
N PRO A 116 9.79 -1.63 3.01
CA PRO A 116 10.96 -1.64 3.88
C PRO A 116 10.75 -2.50 5.13
N LEU A 117 11.78 -3.23 5.57
CA LEU A 117 11.72 -4.07 6.79
C LEU A 117 11.31 -3.27 8.04
N ALA A 118 11.79 -2.03 8.12
CA ALA A 118 11.47 -1.06 9.16
C ALA A 118 9.99 -0.62 9.15
N HIS A 119 9.34 -0.67 7.99
CA HIS A 119 8.02 -0.11 7.78
C HIS A 119 7.30 -0.85 6.65
N PRO A 120 6.75 -2.05 6.92
CA PRO A 120 6.01 -2.78 5.91
C PRO A 120 4.84 -1.91 5.43
N SER A 121 4.78 -1.65 4.13
CA SER A 121 3.73 -0.86 3.50
C SER A 121 2.48 -1.68 3.23
N ASN A 122 2.63 -3.01 3.18
CA ASN A 122 1.54 -3.94 3.01
C ASN A 122 1.88 -5.29 3.64
N ILE A 123 0.84 -6.01 4.06
CA ILE A 123 0.95 -7.41 4.46
C ILE A 123 0.10 -8.20 3.49
N PHE A 124 0.70 -9.25 2.94
CA PHE A 124 0.04 -10.15 2.04
C PHE A 124 -0.09 -11.53 2.67
N ALA A 125 -1.31 -11.91 3.04
CA ALA A 125 -1.59 -13.20 3.65
C ALA A 125 -1.93 -14.24 2.59
N ILE A 126 -1.19 -15.34 2.56
CA ILE A 126 -1.51 -16.51 1.72
C ILE A 126 -1.71 -17.74 2.60
N ARG A 127 -2.71 -18.55 2.25
CA ARG A 127 -2.89 -19.86 2.88
C ARG A 127 -2.19 -20.93 2.07
N VAL A 128 -1.23 -21.59 2.70
CA VAL A 128 -0.38 -22.61 2.08
C VAL A 128 -0.33 -23.87 2.93
N MET A 129 -0.22 -25.02 2.28
CA MET A 129 -0.02 -26.29 2.97
C MET A 129 1.47 -26.47 3.28
N ARG A 130 1.85 -26.12 4.51
CA ARG A 130 3.21 -26.28 5.02
C ARG A 130 3.30 -27.27 6.17
N LEU A 131 2.16 -27.71 6.70
CA LEU A 131 2.06 -28.67 7.78
C LEU A 131 1.33 -29.92 7.27
N PHE A 132 1.99 -31.08 7.29
CA PHE A 132 1.46 -32.32 6.73
C PHE A 132 2.02 -33.54 7.43
N ARG A 133 1.33 -34.68 7.32
CA ARG A 133 1.78 -35.96 7.87
C ARG A 133 3.05 -36.43 7.15
N LYS A 134 3.93 -37.13 7.88
CA LYS A 134 5.09 -37.78 7.27
C LYS A 134 4.66 -38.74 6.16
N GLY A 135 5.41 -38.75 5.05
CA GLY A 135 5.14 -39.60 3.87
C GLY A 135 4.82 -38.83 2.59
N HIS A 136 4.64 -37.51 2.71
CA HIS A 136 4.43 -36.60 1.58
C HIS A 136 5.73 -35.92 1.15
N LEU A 137 5.89 -35.69 -0.15
CA LEU A 137 7.08 -35.10 -0.76
C LEU A 137 6.69 -33.95 -1.69
N TYR A 138 7.60 -32.99 -1.81
CA TYR A 138 7.48 -31.88 -2.75
C TYR A 138 7.80 -32.34 -4.17
N SER A 139 7.11 -31.73 -5.14
CA SER A 139 7.37 -31.88 -6.57
C SER A 139 7.49 -30.53 -7.28
N GLY A 140 8.42 -30.45 -8.25
CA GLY A 140 8.74 -29.26 -9.04
C GLY A 140 10.11 -28.67 -8.67
N ALA A 141 10.91 -28.27 -9.66
CA ALA A 141 12.26 -27.74 -9.39
C ALA A 141 12.24 -26.37 -8.70
N ILE A 142 11.18 -25.59 -8.92
CA ILE A 142 10.92 -24.29 -8.28
C ILE A 142 9.40 -24.07 -8.17
N HIS A 143 8.98 -23.27 -7.17
CA HIS A 143 7.57 -23.13 -6.77
C HIS A 143 6.93 -24.48 -6.43
N GLU A 144 7.75 -25.36 -5.86
CA GLU A 144 7.46 -26.73 -5.52
C GLU A 144 6.20 -26.88 -4.65
N GLN A 145 5.42 -27.91 -4.91
CA GLN A 145 4.16 -28.18 -4.22
C GLN A 145 4.20 -29.54 -3.52
N VAL A 146 3.75 -29.56 -2.26
CA VAL A 146 3.46 -30.82 -1.52
C VAL A 146 1.99 -31.21 -1.61
N ALA A 147 1.11 -30.24 -1.88
CA ALA A 147 -0.33 -30.41 -1.79
C ALA A 147 -0.86 -31.55 -2.68
N ASP A 148 -0.28 -31.75 -3.86
CA ASP A 148 -0.66 -32.84 -4.78
C ASP A 148 -0.44 -34.24 -4.19
N SER A 149 0.61 -34.43 -3.39
CA SER A 149 0.84 -35.71 -2.71
C SER A 149 -0.20 -35.97 -1.63
N VAL A 150 -0.58 -34.92 -0.89
CA VAL A 150 -1.59 -34.96 0.18
C VAL A 150 -3.00 -35.16 -0.41
N PHE A 151 -3.38 -34.40 -1.43
CA PHE A 151 -4.71 -34.50 -2.06
C PHE A 151 -4.98 -35.89 -2.64
N ARG A 152 -3.94 -36.57 -3.15
CA ARG A 152 -4.06 -37.93 -3.70
C ARG A 152 -4.50 -38.97 -2.67
N THR A 153 -4.28 -38.72 -1.38
CA THR A 153 -4.73 -39.62 -0.30
C THR A 153 -6.25 -39.63 -0.12
N LYS A 154 -6.95 -38.57 -0.57
CA LYS A 154 -8.38 -38.33 -0.31
C LYS A 154 -8.75 -38.34 1.18
N ARG A 155 -7.76 -38.15 2.07
CA ARG A 155 -7.93 -37.99 3.52
C ARG A 155 -8.38 -36.56 3.86
N PRO A 156 -8.91 -36.33 5.08
CA PRO A 156 -9.31 -35.00 5.52
C PRO A 156 -8.14 -34.00 5.47
N ILE A 157 -8.47 -32.74 5.22
CA ILE A 157 -7.52 -31.62 5.24
C ILE A 157 -8.08 -30.58 6.18
N ALA A 158 -7.25 -30.12 7.11
CA ALA A 158 -7.64 -29.13 8.10
C ALA A 158 -7.09 -27.74 7.77
N LYS A 159 -7.54 -26.77 8.56
CA LYS A 159 -7.01 -25.42 8.62
C LYS A 159 -6.64 -25.14 10.06
N TYR A 160 -5.56 -24.42 10.28
CA TYR A 160 -5.15 -23.99 11.61
C TYR A 160 -4.53 -22.59 11.52
N ASP A 161 -4.86 -21.72 12.48
CA ASP A 161 -4.34 -20.35 12.54
C ASP A 161 -2.91 -20.32 13.12
N LEU A 162 -2.00 -21.04 12.45
CA LEU A 162 -0.56 -20.84 12.59
C LEU A 162 -0.16 -19.76 11.59
N ILE A 163 0.41 -18.67 12.09
CA ILE A 163 0.83 -17.53 11.26
C ILE A 163 2.37 -17.53 11.20
N LEU A 164 2.89 -17.73 9.98
CA LEU A 164 4.29 -17.49 9.67
C LEU A 164 4.40 -16.08 9.08
N THR A 165 5.37 -15.29 9.53
CA THR A 165 5.68 -14.01 8.89
C THR A 165 6.91 -14.19 8.01
N HIS A 166 6.81 -13.80 6.73
CA HIS A 166 7.85 -13.94 5.73
C HIS A 166 8.47 -12.59 5.36
N LEU A 167 9.79 -12.47 5.50
CA LEU A 167 10.55 -11.25 5.24
C LEU A 167 11.03 -11.11 3.79
N GLY A 168 10.97 -12.19 3.00
CA GLY A 168 11.60 -12.26 1.68
C GLY A 168 11.05 -11.30 0.62
N TYR A 169 9.87 -10.71 0.83
CA TYR A 169 9.24 -9.72 -0.05
C TYR A 169 9.49 -8.26 0.36
N THR A 170 10.30 -8.04 1.39
CA THR A 170 10.73 -6.68 1.75
C THR A 170 11.79 -6.17 0.78
N ASN A 171 11.85 -4.85 0.61
CA ASN A 171 12.71 -4.20 -0.38
C ASN A 171 14.19 -4.57 -0.23
N GLU A 172 14.64 -4.66 1.03
CA GLU A 172 16.01 -4.98 1.40
C GLU A 172 16.38 -6.39 0.93
N PHE A 173 15.51 -7.37 1.18
CA PHE A 173 15.76 -8.77 0.82
C PHE A 173 15.68 -9.01 -0.70
N VAL A 174 14.75 -8.35 -1.39
CA VAL A 174 14.65 -8.41 -2.86
C VAL A 174 15.91 -7.84 -3.51
N ALA A 175 16.36 -6.67 -3.07
CA ALA A 175 17.55 -6.01 -3.61
C ALA A 175 18.83 -6.83 -3.34
N MET A 176 18.97 -7.39 -2.14
CA MET A 176 20.15 -8.15 -1.75
C MET A 176 20.29 -9.50 -2.48
N ARG A 177 19.17 -10.15 -2.81
CA ARG A 177 19.21 -11.58 -3.20
C ARG A 177 19.31 -11.83 -4.71
N ALA A 178 19.07 -10.84 -5.59
CA ALA A 178 19.20 -10.94 -7.05
C ALA A 178 18.70 -12.28 -7.67
N LYS A 179 17.66 -12.88 -7.06
CA LYS A 179 17.20 -14.27 -7.31
C LYS A 179 16.52 -14.44 -8.67
N THR A 180 16.05 -13.34 -9.25
CA THR A 180 15.11 -13.31 -10.37
C THR A 180 15.69 -13.99 -11.62
N LYS A 181 16.98 -13.79 -11.92
CA LYS A 181 17.61 -14.40 -13.10
C LYS A 181 17.68 -15.93 -12.99
N ARG A 182 18.13 -16.45 -11.86
CA ARG A 182 18.20 -17.91 -11.62
C ARG A 182 16.80 -18.52 -11.64
N ASN A 183 15.84 -17.92 -10.94
CA ASN A 183 14.46 -18.42 -10.90
C ASN A 183 13.84 -18.48 -12.29
N THR A 184 13.97 -17.40 -13.08
CA THR A 184 13.51 -17.33 -14.47
C THR A 184 14.03 -18.50 -15.30
N GLN A 185 15.34 -18.79 -15.23
CA GLN A 185 15.97 -19.88 -15.99
C GLN A 185 15.41 -21.27 -15.61
N LEU A 186 15.20 -21.53 -14.31
CA LEU A 186 14.64 -22.81 -13.85
C LEU A 186 13.19 -23.00 -14.31
N ILE A 187 12.39 -21.93 -14.23
CA ILE A 187 11.00 -21.98 -14.68
C ILE A 187 10.92 -22.17 -16.19
N GLU A 188 11.77 -21.48 -16.96
CA GLU A 188 11.85 -21.65 -18.42
C GLU A 188 12.18 -23.11 -18.80
N GLN A 189 13.13 -23.75 -18.11
CA GLN A 189 13.43 -25.17 -18.32
C GLN A 189 12.22 -26.08 -18.01
N MET A 190 11.50 -25.83 -16.90
CA MET A 190 10.29 -26.59 -16.57
C MET A 190 9.18 -26.43 -17.63
N ILE A 191 9.06 -25.23 -18.21
CA ILE A 191 8.10 -24.95 -19.29
C ILE A 191 8.55 -25.61 -20.60
N GLU A 192 9.84 -25.72 -20.89
CA GLU A 192 10.33 -26.47 -22.05
C GLU A 192 9.97 -27.96 -21.94
N GLU A 193 10.11 -28.55 -20.75
CA GLU A 193 9.73 -29.94 -20.47
C GLU A 193 8.20 -30.15 -20.49
N ASN A 194 7.43 -29.18 -19.98
CA ASN A 194 5.96 -29.20 -20.02
C ASN A 194 5.36 -27.85 -20.47
N PRO A 195 5.23 -27.60 -21.78
CA PRO A 195 4.75 -26.32 -22.33
C PRO A 195 3.30 -25.96 -22.01
N ASN A 196 2.58 -26.86 -21.35
CA ASN A 196 1.18 -26.69 -20.98
C ASN A 196 0.98 -26.49 -19.47
N ASP A 197 2.07 -26.43 -18.69
CA ASP A 197 2.01 -26.18 -17.27
C ASP A 197 1.62 -24.71 -16.98
N LEU A 198 0.32 -24.47 -16.85
CA LEU A 198 -0.22 -23.14 -16.56
C LEU A 198 0.29 -22.58 -15.22
N PHE A 199 0.67 -23.43 -14.27
CA PHE A 199 1.17 -22.99 -12.98
C PHE A 199 2.58 -22.41 -13.14
N GLN A 200 3.49 -23.12 -13.81
CA GLN A 200 4.84 -22.62 -14.07
C GLN A 200 4.85 -21.42 -15.01
N ILE A 201 3.99 -21.42 -16.04
CA ILE A 201 3.81 -20.26 -16.91
C ILE A 201 3.37 -19.01 -16.12
N THR A 202 2.47 -19.16 -15.14
CA THR A 202 2.03 -18.05 -14.28
C THR A 202 3.14 -17.55 -13.36
N ASN A 203 3.97 -18.46 -12.83
CA ASN A 203 5.13 -18.09 -12.02
C ASN A 203 6.18 -17.33 -12.86
N LEU A 204 6.40 -17.72 -14.12
CA LEU A 204 7.27 -16.97 -15.03
C LEU A 204 6.75 -15.54 -15.25
N MET A 205 5.44 -15.36 -15.41
CA MET A 205 4.84 -14.02 -15.51
C MET A 205 5.11 -13.18 -14.26
N ALA A 206 5.00 -13.77 -13.06
CA ALA A 206 5.28 -13.09 -11.80
C ALA A 206 6.76 -12.68 -11.71
N GLU A 207 7.70 -13.55 -12.11
CA GLU A 207 9.14 -13.25 -12.15
C GLU A 207 9.46 -12.12 -13.15
N TYR A 208 8.84 -12.12 -14.34
CA TYR A 208 8.96 -11.00 -15.28
C TYR A 208 8.37 -9.69 -14.71
N SER A 209 7.25 -9.76 -13.98
CA SER A 209 6.67 -8.59 -13.32
C SER A 209 7.61 -8.02 -12.24
N ILE A 210 8.19 -8.87 -11.39
CA ILE A 210 9.09 -8.46 -10.30
C ILE A 210 10.41 -7.90 -10.84
N SER A 211 10.94 -8.45 -11.94
CA SER A 211 12.16 -7.95 -12.60
C SER A 211 11.96 -6.70 -13.46
N GLY A 212 10.74 -6.16 -13.55
CA GLY A 212 10.44 -5.00 -14.39
C GLY A 212 10.40 -5.30 -15.90
N GLN A 213 10.39 -6.57 -16.30
CA GLN A 213 10.28 -7.03 -17.69
C GLN A 213 8.81 -6.97 -18.17
N HIS A 214 8.18 -5.79 -18.05
CA HIS A 214 6.73 -5.61 -18.24
C HIS A 214 6.25 -5.98 -19.66
N THR A 215 7.04 -5.74 -20.71
CA THR A 215 6.69 -6.11 -22.08
C THR A 215 6.58 -7.63 -22.28
N GLN A 216 7.57 -8.39 -21.79
CA GLN A 216 7.56 -9.86 -21.84
C GLN A 216 6.42 -10.41 -20.98
N CYS A 217 6.24 -9.85 -19.78
CA CYS A 217 5.14 -10.20 -18.89
C CYS A 217 3.78 -10.03 -19.55
N ALA A 218 3.50 -8.86 -20.15
CA ALA A 218 2.23 -8.56 -20.80
C ALA A 218 1.95 -9.52 -21.97
N THR A 219 2.95 -9.77 -22.82
CA THR A 219 2.82 -10.65 -23.99
C THR A 219 2.56 -12.09 -23.59
N LEU A 220 3.30 -12.62 -22.62
CA LEU A 220 3.10 -13.99 -22.11
C LEU A 220 1.75 -14.12 -21.42
N SER A 221 1.38 -13.12 -20.60
CA SER A 221 0.12 -13.09 -19.85
C SER A 221 -1.08 -13.05 -20.79
N GLU A 222 -1.06 -12.19 -21.81
CA GLU A 222 -2.15 -12.08 -22.79
C GLU A 222 -2.31 -13.37 -23.61
N LYS A 223 -1.21 -13.93 -24.11
CA LYS A 223 -1.23 -15.21 -24.85
C LYS A 223 -1.81 -16.34 -23.99
N THR A 224 -1.38 -16.44 -22.74
CA THR A 224 -1.82 -17.50 -21.83
C THR A 224 -3.27 -17.29 -21.40
N TRP A 225 -3.67 -16.07 -21.08
CA TRP A 225 -5.04 -15.75 -20.70
C TRP A 225 -6.02 -16.05 -21.85
N ASN A 226 -5.68 -15.68 -23.08
CA ASN A 226 -6.48 -16.00 -24.27
C ASN A 226 -6.59 -17.50 -24.54
N ARG A 227 -5.62 -18.30 -24.09
CA ARG A 227 -5.71 -19.76 -24.12
C ARG A 227 -6.66 -20.28 -23.04
N VAL A 228 -6.51 -19.85 -21.79
CA VAL A 228 -7.36 -20.29 -20.66
C VAL A 228 -8.83 -19.95 -20.91
N LYS A 229 -9.12 -18.75 -21.45
CA LYS A 229 -10.49 -18.35 -21.80
C LYS A 229 -11.21 -19.26 -22.80
N LYS A 230 -10.47 -20.04 -23.59
CA LYS A 230 -11.03 -21.01 -24.54
C LYS A 230 -11.30 -22.38 -23.92
N MET A 231 -10.80 -22.63 -22.71
CA MET A 231 -11.05 -23.87 -21.97
C MET A 231 -12.43 -23.81 -21.28
N PRO A 232 -13.08 -24.95 -21.03
CA PRO A 232 -14.26 -25.01 -20.17
C PRO A 232 -13.97 -24.36 -18.81
N THR A 233 -14.92 -23.59 -18.29
CA THR A 233 -14.74 -22.88 -17.00
C THR A 233 -14.49 -23.83 -15.82
N SER A 234 -14.97 -25.07 -15.91
CA SER A 234 -14.68 -26.15 -14.94
C SER A 234 -13.21 -26.60 -14.92
N GLU A 235 -12.44 -26.27 -15.95
CA GLU A 235 -11.02 -26.60 -16.09
C GLU A 235 -10.12 -25.40 -15.80
N TRP A 236 -10.69 -24.24 -15.46
CA TRP A 236 -9.89 -23.07 -15.13
C TRP A 236 -9.08 -23.31 -13.84
N PRO A 237 -7.80 -22.95 -13.82
CA PRO A 237 -7.01 -23.07 -12.61
C PRO A 237 -7.55 -22.13 -11.53
N ASN A 238 -7.47 -22.54 -10.27
CA ASN A 238 -7.89 -21.69 -9.14
C ASN A 238 -7.13 -20.35 -9.07
N PHE A 239 -5.92 -20.30 -9.66
CA PHE A 239 -5.10 -19.09 -9.78
C PHE A 239 -5.37 -18.28 -11.07
N ALA A 240 -6.42 -18.58 -11.83
CA ALA A 240 -6.81 -17.78 -12.99
C ALA A 240 -6.99 -16.27 -12.68
N PRO A 241 -7.55 -15.84 -11.53
CA PRO A 241 -7.60 -14.43 -11.17
C PRO A 241 -6.21 -13.77 -11.04
N ARG A 242 -5.19 -14.53 -10.62
CA ARG A 242 -3.80 -14.07 -10.52
C ARG A 242 -3.22 -13.74 -11.90
N MET A 243 -3.51 -14.55 -12.92
CA MET A 243 -3.08 -14.29 -14.31
C MET A 243 -3.61 -12.94 -14.81
N VAL A 244 -4.90 -12.67 -14.59
CA VAL A 244 -5.52 -11.39 -14.97
C VAL A 244 -4.90 -10.22 -14.20
N SER A 245 -4.65 -10.41 -12.90
CA SER A 245 -3.99 -9.39 -12.06
C SER A 245 -2.60 -9.02 -12.59
N ILE A 246 -1.78 -10.02 -12.95
CA ILE A 246 -0.44 -9.81 -13.51
C ILE A 246 -0.50 -9.14 -14.88
N LEU A 247 -1.42 -9.57 -15.76
CA LEU A 247 -1.63 -8.93 -17.06
C LEU A 247 -1.98 -7.45 -16.91
N VAL A 248 -2.99 -7.14 -16.08
CA VAL A 248 -3.43 -5.75 -15.86
C VAL A 248 -2.30 -4.90 -15.27
N ALA A 249 -1.58 -5.42 -14.27
CA ALA A 249 -0.44 -4.71 -13.68
C ALA A 249 0.64 -4.42 -14.74
N SER A 250 1.02 -5.40 -15.55
CA SER A 250 2.04 -5.21 -16.60
C SER A 250 1.61 -4.20 -17.68
N LEU A 251 0.34 -4.20 -18.10
CA LEU A 251 -0.20 -3.21 -19.04
C LEU A 251 -0.23 -1.81 -18.43
N TRP A 252 -0.55 -1.71 -17.13
CA TRP A 252 -0.55 -0.45 -16.40
C TRP A 252 0.83 0.19 -16.36
N GLU A 253 1.87 -0.60 -16.03
CA GLU A 253 3.28 -0.15 -16.01
C GLU A 253 3.79 0.27 -17.41
N LEU A 254 3.26 -0.33 -18.48
CA LEU A 254 3.56 0.07 -19.86
C LEU A 254 2.81 1.34 -20.31
N GLY A 255 1.98 1.94 -19.45
CA GLY A 255 1.14 3.09 -19.79
C GLY A 255 -0.07 2.76 -20.68
N LYS A 256 -0.35 1.48 -20.93
CA LYS A 256 -1.49 1.00 -21.73
C LYS A 256 -2.79 0.99 -20.90
N ARG A 257 -3.20 2.17 -20.41
CA ARG A 257 -4.27 2.32 -19.41
C ARG A 257 -5.63 1.79 -19.87
N GLU A 258 -6.01 2.04 -21.12
CA GLU A 258 -7.31 1.59 -21.67
C GLU A 258 -7.39 0.06 -21.78
N GLU A 259 -6.31 -0.58 -22.24
CA GLU A 259 -6.21 -2.04 -22.32
C GLU A 259 -6.27 -2.66 -20.91
N ALA A 260 -5.53 -2.08 -19.96
CA ALA A 260 -5.53 -2.52 -18.55
C ALA A 260 -6.94 -2.43 -17.94
N LEU A 261 -7.66 -1.31 -18.15
CA LEU A 261 -9.04 -1.15 -17.69
C LEU A 261 -9.99 -2.19 -18.32
N SER A 262 -9.85 -2.44 -19.63
CA SER A 262 -10.68 -3.42 -20.35
C SER A 262 -10.51 -4.84 -19.79
N TYR A 263 -9.26 -5.26 -19.57
CA TYR A 263 -8.97 -6.57 -18.95
C TYR A 263 -9.42 -6.65 -17.49
N MET A 264 -9.35 -5.55 -16.74
CA MET A 264 -9.87 -5.51 -15.36
C MET A 264 -11.40 -5.66 -15.33
N GLN A 265 -12.12 -4.97 -16.22
CA GLN A 265 -13.57 -5.13 -16.38
C GLN A 265 -13.93 -6.56 -16.82
N GLU A 266 -13.14 -7.16 -17.71
CA GLU A 266 -13.27 -8.57 -18.06
C GLU A 266 -13.11 -9.47 -16.82
N GLY A 267 -12.09 -9.22 -16.00
CA GLY A 267 -11.88 -9.89 -14.71
C GLY A 267 -13.10 -9.80 -13.79
N ILE A 268 -13.68 -8.62 -13.62
CA ILE A 268 -14.90 -8.43 -12.79
C ILE A 268 -16.08 -9.26 -13.33
N ARG A 269 -16.27 -9.29 -14.65
CA ARG A 269 -17.37 -10.08 -15.27
C ARG A 269 -17.19 -11.58 -15.09
N LEU A 270 -15.96 -12.06 -15.22
CA LEU A 270 -15.64 -13.49 -15.15
C LEU A 270 -15.49 -14.00 -13.71
N PHE A 271 -15.08 -13.14 -12.79
CA PHE A 271 -14.85 -13.45 -11.38
C PHE A 271 -15.57 -12.46 -10.46
N PRO A 272 -16.92 -12.37 -10.53
CA PRO A 272 -17.68 -11.38 -9.77
C PRO A 272 -17.57 -11.55 -8.25
N TRP A 273 -17.20 -12.76 -7.80
CA TRP A 273 -16.96 -13.10 -6.40
C TRP A 273 -15.60 -12.61 -5.86
N PHE A 274 -14.68 -12.18 -6.73
CA PHE A 274 -13.34 -11.73 -6.34
C PHE A 274 -13.32 -10.22 -6.13
N THR A 275 -13.48 -9.79 -4.87
CA THR A 275 -13.65 -8.37 -4.50
C THR A 275 -12.45 -7.52 -4.91
N ASP A 276 -11.25 -8.11 -4.88
CA ASP A 276 -9.98 -7.53 -5.31
C ASP A 276 -10.04 -6.85 -6.68
N PHE A 277 -10.72 -7.45 -7.67
CA PHE A 277 -10.84 -6.84 -8.99
C PHE A 277 -11.67 -5.58 -8.96
N LYS A 278 -12.80 -5.57 -8.24
CA LYS A 278 -13.61 -4.36 -8.10
C LYS A 278 -12.83 -3.26 -7.37
N LYS A 279 -12.08 -3.62 -6.32
CA LYS A 279 -11.22 -2.67 -5.60
C LYS A 279 -10.15 -2.08 -6.53
N ARG A 280 -9.37 -2.93 -7.21
CA ARG A 280 -8.32 -2.48 -8.14
C ARG A 280 -8.91 -1.63 -9.27
N TYR A 281 -10.05 -2.04 -9.82
CA TYR A 281 -10.76 -1.26 -10.82
C TYR A 281 -11.15 0.13 -10.30
N ALA A 282 -11.70 0.23 -9.09
CA ALA A 282 -12.01 1.51 -8.50
C ALA A 282 -10.77 2.40 -8.28
N ASP A 283 -9.63 1.83 -7.88
CA ASP A 283 -8.38 2.59 -7.80
C ASP A 283 -7.92 3.09 -9.17
N MET A 284 -8.05 2.26 -10.21
CA MET A 284 -7.76 2.66 -11.59
C MET A 284 -8.70 3.77 -12.08
N LEU A 285 -9.97 3.75 -11.65
CA LEU A 285 -10.93 4.83 -11.92
C LEU A 285 -10.52 6.12 -11.22
N ILE A 286 -10.10 6.06 -9.93
CA ILE A 286 -9.59 7.22 -9.19
C ILE A 286 -8.38 7.83 -9.92
N LEU A 287 -7.41 6.99 -10.32
CA LEU A 287 -6.19 7.41 -11.04
C LEU A 287 -6.45 7.95 -12.46
N ASN A 288 -7.66 7.74 -12.99
CA ASN A 288 -8.14 8.33 -14.24
C ASN A 288 -9.16 9.45 -13.99
N SER A 289 -9.22 9.99 -12.77
CA SER A 289 -10.14 11.06 -12.37
C SER A 289 -11.63 10.75 -12.57
N GLN A 290 -12.01 9.46 -12.58
CA GLN A 290 -13.41 8.98 -12.70
C GLN A 290 -13.99 8.67 -11.32
N PHE A 291 -14.09 9.70 -10.48
CA PHE A 291 -14.33 9.56 -9.05
C PHE A 291 -15.72 9.01 -8.71
N ARG A 292 -16.78 9.34 -9.48
CA ARG A 292 -18.12 8.81 -9.19
C ARG A 292 -18.25 7.34 -9.50
N ALA A 293 -17.74 6.93 -10.65
CA ALA A 293 -17.70 5.52 -11.02
C ALA A 293 -16.89 4.73 -9.98
N ALA A 294 -15.81 5.31 -9.45
CA ALA A 294 -15.05 4.73 -8.35
C ALA A 294 -15.89 4.60 -7.07
N ILE A 295 -16.62 5.66 -6.66
CA ILE A 295 -17.51 5.64 -5.48
C ILE A 295 -18.55 4.53 -5.62
N GLU A 296 -19.24 4.43 -6.76
CA GLU A 296 -20.25 3.40 -7.02
C GLU A 296 -19.64 1.99 -6.90
N THR A 297 -18.50 1.78 -7.54
CA THR A 297 -17.76 0.50 -7.50
C THR A 297 -17.33 0.14 -6.08
N LEU A 298 -16.78 1.10 -5.32
CA LEU A 298 -16.30 0.86 -3.95
C LEU A 298 -17.45 0.60 -2.97
N MET A 299 -18.59 1.26 -3.16
CA MET A 299 -19.79 0.96 -2.37
C MET A 299 -20.27 -0.47 -2.63
N GLU A 300 -20.09 -0.99 -3.86
CA GLU A 300 -20.36 -2.39 -4.17
C GLU A 300 -19.32 -3.34 -3.55
N CYS A 301 -18.02 -3.00 -3.61
CA CYS A 301 -16.96 -3.75 -2.92
C CYS A 301 -17.30 -3.95 -1.43
N ARG A 302 -17.76 -2.88 -0.77
CA ARG A 302 -18.09 -2.91 0.65
C ARG A 302 -19.33 -3.74 0.97
N LYS A 303 -20.32 -3.78 0.08
CA LYS A 303 -21.48 -4.68 0.22
C LYS A 303 -21.07 -6.14 0.11
N GLN A 304 -20.07 -6.43 -0.72
CA GLN A 304 -19.55 -7.78 -0.94
C GLN A 304 -18.64 -8.26 0.20
N GLY A 305 -17.85 -7.36 0.78
CA GLY A 305 -16.85 -7.70 1.79
C GLY A 305 -15.60 -8.36 1.19
N ASP A 306 -14.63 -8.69 2.04
CA ASP A 306 -13.37 -9.30 1.62
C ASP A 306 -13.60 -10.71 1.03
N THR A 307 -12.79 -11.08 0.05
CA THR A 307 -12.78 -12.43 -0.53
C THR A 307 -12.47 -13.45 0.57
N GLN A 308 -13.38 -14.40 0.85
CA GLN A 308 -13.20 -15.41 1.91
C GLN A 308 -12.71 -16.79 1.40
N LEU A 309 -12.02 -16.84 0.25
CA LEU A 309 -11.55 -18.08 -0.35
C LEU A 309 -10.08 -18.33 -0.01
N GLY A 310 -9.84 -19.16 1.00
CA GLY A 310 -8.50 -19.45 1.53
C GLY A 310 -7.60 -20.33 0.66
N LEU A 311 -7.83 -20.45 -0.65
CA LEU A 311 -6.95 -21.15 -1.61
C LEU A 311 -6.41 -20.21 -2.69
N ILE A 312 -6.82 -18.93 -2.65
CA ILE A 312 -6.50 -17.93 -3.65
C ILE A 312 -5.83 -16.76 -2.94
N GLU A 313 -4.81 -16.23 -3.58
CA GLU A 313 -4.16 -14.97 -3.23
C GLU A 313 -5.19 -13.82 -3.26
N PHE A 314 -5.40 -13.12 -2.14
CA PHE A 314 -6.30 -11.96 -2.07
C PHE A 314 -5.73 -10.84 -1.19
N LEU A 315 -6.22 -9.64 -1.42
CA LEU A 315 -5.89 -8.41 -0.73
C LEU A 315 -6.82 -8.26 0.48
N GLU A 316 -6.26 -8.44 1.67
CA GLU A 316 -6.96 -8.11 2.92
C GLU A 316 -7.36 -6.63 2.93
N GLY A 317 -8.60 -6.35 3.34
CA GLY A 317 -9.12 -4.99 3.34
C GLY A 317 -9.81 -4.54 2.05
N ALA A 318 -9.78 -5.36 0.98
CA ALA A 318 -10.30 -4.97 -0.34
C ALA A 318 -11.80 -4.60 -0.36
N GLY A 319 -12.60 -5.23 0.50
CA GLY A 319 -14.01 -4.91 0.75
C GLY A 319 -14.25 -4.18 2.08
N THR A 320 -13.20 -3.87 2.84
CA THR A 320 -13.32 -3.19 4.15
C THR A 320 -12.43 -1.94 4.20
N TYR A 321 -11.34 -1.94 4.95
CA TYR A 321 -10.59 -0.73 5.31
C TYR A 321 -9.89 -0.08 4.12
N LEU A 322 -9.40 -0.84 3.13
CA LEU A 322 -8.80 -0.27 1.92
C LEU A 322 -9.86 0.34 1.00
N ALA A 323 -11.05 -0.27 0.91
CA ALA A 323 -12.17 0.32 0.17
C ALA A 323 -12.67 1.61 0.84
N ALA A 324 -12.74 1.64 2.18
CA ALA A 324 -13.06 2.86 2.92
C ALA A 324 -12.05 3.97 2.67
N TYR A 325 -10.75 3.66 2.65
CA TYR A 325 -9.72 4.65 2.31
C TYR A 325 -9.93 5.21 0.91
N SER A 326 -10.09 4.35 -0.11
CA SER A 326 -10.34 4.79 -1.49
C SER A 326 -11.66 5.58 -1.63
N LEU A 327 -12.69 5.28 -0.82
CA LEU A 327 -13.91 6.08 -0.76
C LEU A 327 -13.62 7.48 -0.22
N GLY A 328 -12.87 7.58 0.88
CA GLY A 328 -12.42 8.86 1.42
C GLY A 328 -11.70 9.69 0.37
N VAL A 329 -10.84 9.03 -0.42
CA VAL A 329 -10.12 9.63 -1.54
C VAL A 329 -11.07 10.15 -2.62
N ALA A 330 -11.97 9.30 -3.12
CA ALA A 330 -12.88 9.68 -4.19
C ALA A 330 -13.85 10.80 -3.77
N TRP A 331 -14.37 10.77 -2.54
CA TRP A 331 -15.23 11.83 -2.00
C TRP A 331 -14.50 13.16 -1.80
N ALA A 332 -13.23 13.13 -1.37
CA ALA A 332 -12.42 14.33 -1.26
C ALA A 332 -12.21 15.00 -2.62
N HIS A 333 -11.94 14.21 -3.67
CA HIS A 333 -11.81 14.71 -5.04
C HIS A 333 -13.13 15.23 -5.62
N VAL A 334 -14.24 14.60 -5.26
CA VAL A 334 -15.58 15.10 -5.60
C VAL A 334 -15.86 16.46 -4.95
N GLY A 335 -15.23 16.81 -3.83
CA GLY A 335 -15.52 18.03 -3.07
C GLY A 335 -16.60 17.83 -2.01
N ASP A 336 -16.70 16.63 -1.43
CA ASP A 336 -17.56 16.37 -0.28
C ASP A 336 -16.70 16.04 0.94
N GLU A 337 -16.27 17.08 1.65
CA GLU A 337 -15.39 16.93 2.82
C GLU A 337 -16.04 16.13 3.96
N MET A 338 -17.38 16.17 4.07
CA MET A 338 -18.10 15.44 5.12
C MET A 338 -18.03 13.94 4.86
N ASN A 339 -18.36 13.50 3.64
CA ASN A 339 -18.26 12.10 3.26
C ASN A 339 -16.79 11.64 3.21
N ALA A 340 -15.87 12.48 2.75
CA ALA A 340 -14.44 12.17 2.79
C ALA A 340 -13.98 11.88 4.22
N ARG A 341 -14.26 12.78 5.17
CA ARG A 341 -13.94 12.61 6.59
C ARG A 341 -14.56 11.34 7.16
N LYS A 342 -15.84 11.08 6.87
CA LYS A 342 -16.54 9.87 7.31
C LYS A 342 -15.81 8.60 6.87
N TRP A 343 -15.42 8.52 5.61
CA TRP A 343 -14.81 7.31 5.06
C TRP A 343 -13.35 7.13 5.48
N PHE A 344 -12.57 8.20 5.64
CA PHE A 344 -11.24 8.11 6.25
C PHE A 344 -11.33 7.63 7.71
N LEU A 345 -12.25 8.17 8.51
CA LEU A 345 -12.49 7.69 9.87
C LEU A 345 -12.93 6.22 9.90
N GLN A 346 -13.82 5.82 8.99
CA GLN A 346 -14.25 4.43 8.87
C GLN A 346 -13.07 3.50 8.60
N SER A 347 -12.19 3.87 7.67
CA SER A 347 -10.96 3.13 7.36
C SER A 347 -10.06 2.97 8.59
N PHE A 348 -9.80 4.07 9.31
CA PHE A 348 -9.00 4.04 10.54
C PHE A 348 -9.63 3.18 11.66
N PHE A 349 -10.94 3.25 11.86
CA PHE A 349 -11.59 2.41 12.89
C PHE A 349 -11.63 0.93 12.52
N GLU A 350 -11.69 0.61 11.23
CA GLU A 350 -11.60 -0.77 10.75
C GLU A 350 -10.17 -1.34 10.87
N ASN A 351 -9.14 -0.50 10.65
CA ASN A 351 -7.75 -0.90 10.82
C ASN A 351 -6.86 0.27 11.33
N PRO A 352 -6.70 0.45 12.66
CA PRO A 352 -5.90 1.53 13.22
C PRO A 352 -4.38 1.43 12.96
N ALA A 353 -3.89 0.28 12.50
CA ALA A 353 -2.49 0.10 12.10
C ALA A 353 -2.18 0.70 10.72
N GLN A 354 -3.21 1.08 9.95
CA GLN A 354 -3.06 1.67 8.63
C GLN A 354 -2.66 3.16 8.75
N ASP A 355 -1.36 3.44 8.77
CA ASP A 355 -0.80 4.77 9.03
C ASP A 355 -1.17 5.83 7.97
N ASN A 356 -1.37 5.44 6.71
CA ASN A 356 -1.75 6.35 5.63
C ASN A 356 -3.12 7.05 5.84
N THR A 357 -3.95 6.56 6.77
CA THR A 357 -5.23 7.17 7.14
C THR A 357 -5.07 8.36 8.10
N LEU A 358 -4.00 8.37 8.90
CA LEU A 358 -3.81 9.36 9.97
C LEU A 358 -3.65 10.78 9.43
N LEU A 359 -2.93 10.87 8.32
CA LEU A 359 -2.61 12.13 7.67
C LEU A 359 -3.84 12.87 7.14
N PRO A 360 -4.72 12.28 6.31
CA PRO A 360 -5.98 12.92 5.94
C PRO A 360 -6.91 13.14 7.14
N ILE A 361 -6.94 12.25 8.14
CA ILE A 361 -7.78 12.44 9.34
C ILE A 361 -7.36 13.67 10.14
N ILE A 362 -6.07 13.82 10.46
CA ILE A 362 -5.59 14.97 11.24
C ILE A 362 -5.80 16.28 10.49
N GLY A 363 -5.66 16.28 9.17
CA GLY A 363 -5.97 17.46 8.35
C GLY A 363 -7.45 17.82 8.30
N LEU A 364 -8.33 16.80 8.26
CA LEU A 364 -9.78 17.00 8.13
C LEU A 364 -10.50 17.20 9.46
N LEU A 365 -9.93 16.76 10.59
CA LEU A 365 -10.52 16.94 11.91
C LEU A 365 -10.24 18.35 12.47
N PRO A 366 -11.12 18.86 13.36
CA PRO A 366 -10.79 20.05 14.14
C PRO A 366 -9.45 19.88 14.85
N LYS A 367 -8.63 20.94 14.82
CA LYS A 367 -7.36 21.03 15.56
C LYS A 367 -7.59 21.21 17.06
N ASP A 368 -8.28 20.24 17.66
CA ASP A 368 -8.62 20.17 19.07
C ASP A 368 -7.90 18.99 19.72
N PRO A 369 -6.86 19.24 20.54
CA PRO A 369 -6.12 18.19 21.25
C PRO A 369 -7.01 17.27 22.09
N LYS A 370 -8.11 17.79 22.65
CA LYS A 370 -9.02 16.99 23.49
C LYS A 370 -9.74 15.93 22.66
N LEU A 371 -10.25 16.34 21.49
CA LEU A 371 -10.91 15.42 20.56
C LEU A 371 -9.97 14.30 20.13
N LEU A 372 -8.73 14.63 19.73
CA LEU A 372 -7.78 13.61 19.27
C LEU A 372 -7.37 12.65 20.39
N ARG A 373 -7.18 13.16 21.61
CA ARG A 373 -6.88 12.36 22.80
C ARG A 373 -8.01 11.39 23.18
N GLU A 374 -9.26 11.75 22.94
CA GLU A 374 -10.41 10.89 23.23
C GLU A 374 -10.68 9.85 22.12
N PHE A 375 -10.51 10.23 20.85
CA PHE A 375 -10.96 9.41 19.72
C PHE A 375 -9.84 8.72 18.93
N ILE A 376 -8.65 9.32 18.84
CA ILE A 376 -7.54 8.81 18.03
C ILE A 376 -6.49 8.12 18.90
N GLU A 377 -5.90 8.83 19.86
CA GLU A 377 -4.76 8.35 20.67
C GLU A 377 -5.00 6.95 21.31
N PRO A 378 -6.18 6.62 21.88
CA PRO A 378 -6.39 5.34 22.55
C PRO A 378 -6.36 4.12 21.61
N ARG A 379 -6.48 4.34 20.30
CA ARG A 379 -6.51 3.30 19.27
C ARG A 379 -5.16 3.08 18.60
N LEU A 380 -4.15 3.92 18.91
CA LEU A 380 -2.79 3.81 18.39
C LEU A 380 -2.01 2.74 19.17
N TYR A 381 -2.27 1.47 18.84
CA TYR A 381 -1.53 0.33 19.39
C TYR A 381 -0.35 -0.11 18.51
N ASP A 382 -0.33 0.30 17.24
CA ASP A 382 0.79 0.06 16.36
C ASP A 382 1.84 1.17 16.57
N PRO A 383 3.13 0.84 16.84
CA PRO A 383 4.16 1.83 17.11
C PRO A 383 4.42 2.74 15.90
N THR A 384 4.30 2.22 14.68
CA THR A 384 4.52 2.95 13.43
C THR A 384 3.40 3.97 13.19
N ALA A 385 2.15 3.55 13.34
CA ALA A 385 0.98 4.42 13.28
C ALA A 385 1.04 5.50 14.38
N PHE A 386 1.45 5.14 15.60
CA PHE A 386 1.61 6.12 16.68
C PHE A 386 2.70 7.15 16.32
N ALA A 387 3.89 6.73 15.90
CA ALA A 387 4.93 7.66 15.47
C ALA A 387 4.45 8.59 14.34
N THR A 388 3.70 8.07 13.37
CA THR A 388 3.10 8.88 12.28
C THR A 388 2.14 9.91 12.83
N TYR A 389 1.31 9.55 13.80
CA TYR A 389 0.44 10.49 14.50
C TYR A 389 1.25 11.61 15.17
N VAL A 390 2.34 11.28 15.87
CA VAL A 390 3.21 12.28 16.50
C VAL A 390 3.82 13.23 15.47
N GLU A 391 4.34 12.68 14.36
CA GLU A 391 4.92 13.47 13.26
C GLU A 391 3.97 14.53 12.71
N ILE A 392 2.70 14.16 12.54
CA ILE A 392 1.71 15.06 11.97
C ILE A 392 1.21 16.04 13.03
N TYR A 393 1.03 15.56 14.27
CA TYR A 393 0.57 16.36 15.40
C TYR A 393 1.56 17.46 15.78
N SER A 394 2.85 17.16 15.83
CA SER A 394 3.90 18.13 16.16
C SER A 394 4.02 19.27 15.14
N GLY A 395 3.66 19.02 13.89
CA GLY A 395 3.56 20.04 12.84
C GLY A 395 2.53 21.14 13.13
N TRP A 396 1.57 20.91 14.02
CA TRP A 396 0.60 21.92 14.48
C TRP A 396 0.74 22.26 15.97
N ASN A 397 0.88 21.29 16.87
CA ASN A 397 0.88 21.47 18.32
C ASN A 397 2.13 20.86 18.97
N TYR A 398 3.27 21.50 18.71
CA TYR A 398 4.58 21.02 19.15
C TYR A 398 4.71 20.97 20.69
N GLU A 399 4.11 21.92 21.42
CA GLU A 399 4.25 22.01 22.89
C GLU A 399 3.66 20.80 23.62
N ASP A 400 2.67 20.12 23.02
CA ASP A 400 2.07 18.88 23.54
C ASP A 400 2.65 17.61 22.87
N ALA A 401 3.55 17.75 21.89
CA ALA A 401 4.13 16.60 21.18
C ALA A 401 5.13 15.83 22.06
N ASP A 402 5.87 16.50 22.95
CA ASP A 402 6.79 15.86 23.90
C ASP A 402 6.07 14.82 24.76
N ARG A 403 4.85 15.13 25.22
CA ARG A 403 4.00 14.18 25.95
C ARG A 403 3.74 12.90 25.14
N LEU A 404 3.48 13.05 23.84
CA LEU A 404 3.19 11.91 22.97
C LEU A 404 4.44 11.05 22.72
N ILE A 405 5.60 11.69 22.61
CA ILE A 405 6.89 11.00 22.50
C ILE A 405 7.18 10.24 23.79
N ASP A 406 7.04 10.89 24.95
CA ASP A 406 7.17 10.24 26.26
C ASP A 406 6.23 9.03 26.40
N GLN A 407 4.99 9.15 25.92
CA GLN A 407 4.02 8.05 25.92
C GLN A 407 4.45 6.91 25.02
N LEU A 408 4.97 7.23 23.83
CA LEU A 408 5.45 6.26 22.86
C LEU A 408 6.66 5.50 23.41
N GLU A 409 7.65 6.20 23.98
CA GLU A 409 8.82 5.61 24.62
C GLU A 409 8.48 4.79 25.86
N LYS A 410 7.56 5.29 26.69
CA LYS A 410 7.10 4.52 27.86
C LYS A 410 6.43 3.20 27.45
N LYS A 411 5.77 3.18 26.29
CA LYS A 411 5.04 2.00 25.80
C LYS A 411 5.92 1.02 25.03
N TYR A 412 6.89 1.50 24.25
CA TYR A 412 7.67 0.67 23.33
C TYR A 412 9.19 0.74 23.52
N GLY A 413 9.68 1.56 24.45
CA GLY A 413 11.09 1.85 24.67
C GLY A 413 11.69 2.75 23.58
N GLU A 414 13.01 2.91 23.63
CA GLU A 414 13.79 3.44 22.51
C GLU A 414 13.64 2.50 21.31
N SER A 415 12.96 2.99 20.28
CA SER A 415 12.57 2.24 19.09
C SER A 415 12.68 3.14 17.87
N GLU A 416 12.71 2.55 16.67
CA GLU A 416 12.68 3.32 15.43
C GLU A 416 11.49 4.29 15.38
N ALA A 417 10.33 3.84 15.87
CA ALA A 417 9.13 4.67 16.00
C ALA A 417 9.35 5.86 16.96
N SER A 418 9.92 5.65 18.15
CA SER A 418 10.19 6.75 19.08
C SER A 418 11.25 7.72 18.55
N HIS A 419 12.29 7.20 17.88
CA HIS A 419 13.27 8.03 17.20
C HIS A 419 12.64 8.91 16.12
N ARG A 420 11.73 8.34 15.32
CA ARG A 420 10.98 9.04 14.27
C ARG A 420 10.04 10.10 14.84
N ALA A 421 9.42 9.82 16.00
CA ALA A 421 8.61 10.78 16.73
C ALA A 421 9.45 11.96 17.26
N HIS A 422 10.61 11.70 17.86
CA HIS A 422 11.60 12.74 18.25
C HIS A 422 12.08 13.58 17.07
N MET A 423 12.23 12.97 15.89
CA MET A 423 12.60 13.70 14.67
C MET A 423 11.54 14.70 14.23
N SER A 424 10.29 14.57 14.64
CA SER A 424 9.28 15.55 14.29
C SER A 424 9.45 16.92 15.00
N LEU A 425 10.33 16.99 16.01
CA LEU A 425 10.69 18.22 16.75
C LEU A 425 11.74 19.11 16.04
N LEU A 426 12.16 18.72 14.82
CA LEU A 426 13.18 19.35 13.98
C LEU A 426 13.11 20.88 13.82
N ARG A 427 11.95 21.50 14.01
CA ARG A 427 11.78 22.96 13.81
C ARG A 427 12.38 23.82 14.91
N LEU A 428 12.72 23.26 16.07
CA LEU A 428 13.00 24.06 17.27
C LEU A 428 14.44 23.93 17.80
N GLU A 429 15.15 22.84 17.52
CA GLU A 429 16.55 22.67 17.97
C GLU A 429 17.61 23.19 16.98
N GLY A 430 17.21 23.55 15.75
CA GLY A 430 18.08 24.11 14.73
C GLY A 430 19.02 23.10 14.04
N THR A 431 19.68 23.55 12.96
CA THR A 431 20.52 22.73 12.07
C THR A 431 21.66 22.01 12.80
N GLU A 432 22.18 22.59 13.89
CA GLU A 432 23.34 22.09 14.64
C GLU A 432 23.01 20.84 15.47
N ALA A 433 21.83 20.80 16.10
CA ALA A 433 21.35 19.63 16.83
C ALA A 433 21.11 18.44 15.89
N LEU A 434 20.50 18.71 14.73
CA LEU A 434 20.28 17.70 13.69
C LEU A 434 21.59 17.15 13.12
N HIS A 435 22.54 18.03 12.80
CA HIS A 435 23.85 17.62 12.29
C HIS A 435 24.59 16.74 13.31
N LYS A 436 24.58 17.13 14.58
CA LYS A 436 25.17 16.37 15.68
C LYS A 436 24.51 14.99 15.85
N ARG A 437 23.18 14.92 15.76
CA ARG A 437 22.41 13.68 15.87
C ARG A 437 22.66 12.74 14.69
N ALA A 438 22.58 13.26 13.46
CA ALA A 438 22.86 12.48 12.25
C ALA A 438 24.28 11.87 12.27
N GLN A 439 25.25 12.58 12.84
CA GLN A 439 26.60 12.07 13.04
C GLN A 439 26.74 11.02 14.16
N THR A 440 25.93 11.09 15.22
CA THR A 440 26.04 10.18 16.38
C THR A 440 25.27 8.89 16.19
N VAL A 441 24.08 8.95 15.60
CA VAL A 441 23.16 7.81 15.48
C VAL A 441 23.20 7.19 14.08
N ASN A 442 23.54 8.00 13.06
CA ASN A 442 23.82 7.58 11.68
C ASN A 442 22.71 6.74 11.00
N TYR A 443 21.44 7.11 11.19
CA TYR A 443 20.33 6.54 10.43
C TYR A 443 20.12 7.26 9.09
N ASP A 444 19.72 6.51 8.06
CA ASP A 444 19.52 7.04 6.70
C ASP A 444 18.45 8.14 6.64
N ILE A 445 17.40 8.02 7.47
CA ILE A 445 16.31 8.99 7.53
C ILE A 445 16.75 10.33 8.16
N ASP A 446 17.67 10.32 9.12
CA ASP A 446 18.19 11.54 9.74
C ASP A 446 18.99 12.36 8.74
N TRP A 447 19.81 11.66 7.95
CA TRP A 447 20.54 12.23 6.82
C TRP A 447 19.61 12.73 5.70
N LEU A 448 18.49 12.04 5.45
CA LEU A 448 17.50 12.44 4.46
C LEU A 448 16.84 13.78 4.86
N LEU A 449 16.37 13.86 6.11
CA LEU A 449 15.72 15.05 6.67
C LEU A 449 16.69 16.24 6.74
N LEU A 450 17.94 16.00 7.16
CA LEU A 450 19.00 17.02 7.14
C LEU A 450 19.30 17.51 5.72
N GLY A 451 19.31 16.61 4.74
CA GLY A 451 19.44 16.95 3.34
C GLY A 451 18.30 17.83 2.83
N ILE A 452 17.03 17.45 3.10
CA ILE A 452 15.84 18.24 2.75
C ILE A 452 15.88 19.63 3.37
N HIS A 453 16.28 19.72 4.65
CA HIS A 453 16.46 20.99 5.35
C HIS A 453 17.50 21.90 4.69
N TYR A 454 18.70 21.37 4.39
CA TYR A 454 19.73 22.14 3.69
C TYR A 454 19.28 22.59 2.30
N LEU A 455 18.51 21.76 1.58
CA LEU A 455 17.92 22.15 0.30
C LEU A 455 16.96 23.33 0.45
N GLU A 456 16.14 23.34 1.50
CA GLU A 456 15.22 24.43 1.80
C GLU A 456 15.98 25.72 2.13
N LEU A 457 17.11 25.62 2.84
CA LEU A 457 18.02 26.73 3.09
C LEU A 457 18.84 27.17 1.86
N GLY A 458 18.79 26.41 0.76
CA GLY A 458 19.56 26.66 -0.46
C GLY A 458 21.01 26.21 -0.40
N ASP A 459 21.44 25.50 0.64
CA ASP A 459 22.79 24.97 0.80
C ASP A 459 22.94 23.62 0.07
N LYS A 460 23.20 23.69 -1.23
CA LYS A 460 23.33 22.50 -2.10
C LYS A 460 24.50 21.59 -1.72
N GLU A 461 25.58 22.14 -1.18
CA GLU A 461 26.78 21.37 -0.84
C GLU A 461 26.51 20.48 0.37
N GLN A 462 25.97 21.06 1.44
CA GLN A 462 25.61 20.32 2.64
C GLN A 462 24.43 19.38 2.38
N ALA A 463 23.48 19.78 1.54
CA ALA A 463 22.41 18.90 1.08
C ALA A 463 22.95 17.67 0.35
N ASN A 464 23.86 17.84 -0.61
CA ASN A 464 24.46 16.73 -1.34
C ASN A 464 25.23 15.79 -0.41
N TYR A 465 26.00 16.35 0.53
CA TYR A 465 26.70 15.58 1.55
C TYR A 465 25.71 14.75 2.39
N ALA A 466 24.68 15.38 2.95
CA ALA A 466 23.70 14.70 3.79
C ALA A 466 22.90 13.66 3.00
N LEU A 467 22.40 13.98 1.81
CA LEU A 467 21.65 13.03 0.98
C LEU A 467 22.50 11.85 0.51
N SER A 468 23.80 12.03 0.26
CA SER A 468 24.69 10.90 -0.07
C SER A 468 24.84 9.89 1.07
N ARG A 469 24.62 10.33 2.31
CA ARG A 469 24.63 9.49 3.52
C ARG A 469 23.29 8.81 3.77
N ALA A 470 22.21 9.30 3.17
CA ALA A 470 20.84 8.78 3.31
C ALA A 470 20.51 7.55 2.44
N LYS A 471 21.54 6.82 1.98
CA LYS A 471 21.47 5.62 1.14
C LYS A 471 20.45 5.74 0.00
N VAL A 472 19.63 4.71 -0.23
CA VAL A 472 18.74 4.57 -1.42
C VAL A 472 17.76 5.75 -1.56
N ARG A 473 17.17 6.23 -0.46
CA ARG A 473 16.22 7.37 -0.50
C ARG A 473 16.93 8.68 -0.82
N GLY A 474 18.12 8.88 -0.25
CA GLY A 474 18.98 10.03 -0.56
C GLY A 474 19.45 10.04 -2.00
N GLU A 475 19.94 8.89 -2.50
CA GLU A 475 20.31 8.71 -3.91
C GLU A 475 19.14 8.98 -4.86
N TYR A 476 17.92 8.57 -4.48
CA TYR A 476 16.72 8.86 -5.25
C TYR A 476 16.45 10.36 -5.34
N LEU A 477 16.49 11.09 -4.21
CA LEU A 477 16.31 12.54 -4.21
C LEU A 477 17.41 13.27 -5.00
N LEU A 478 18.66 12.82 -4.89
CA LEU A 478 19.77 13.35 -5.68
C LEU A 478 19.53 13.17 -7.19
N LYS A 479 19.01 12.01 -7.61
CA LYS A 479 18.59 11.77 -9.00
C LYS A 479 17.46 12.72 -9.40
N VAL A 480 16.41 12.85 -8.58
CA VAL A 480 15.29 13.78 -8.86
C VAL A 480 15.81 15.22 -9.03
N MET A 481 16.69 15.68 -8.15
CA MET A 481 17.30 17.01 -8.24
C MET A 481 18.14 17.18 -9.51
N THR A 482 18.97 16.21 -9.83
CA THR A 482 19.84 16.24 -11.02
C THR A 482 19.02 16.20 -12.31
N SER A 483 17.99 15.35 -12.35
CA SER A 483 17.06 15.27 -13.48
C SER A 483 16.23 16.54 -13.63
N LEU A 484 15.81 17.17 -12.53
CA LEU A 484 15.12 18.47 -12.55
C LEU A 484 15.94 19.57 -13.20
N GLU A 485 17.27 19.53 -13.04
CA GLU A 485 18.19 20.48 -13.66
C GLU A 485 18.43 20.17 -15.14
N ASN A 486 18.48 18.89 -15.50
CA ASN A 486 18.86 18.44 -16.85
C ASN A 486 17.68 18.14 -17.80
N SER A 487 16.49 17.86 -17.27
CA SER A 487 15.29 17.45 -18.01
C SER A 487 14.03 17.94 -17.29
N PRO A 488 13.57 19.17 -17.58
CA PRO A 488 12.43 19.78 -16.87
C PRO A 488 11.08 19.08 -17.10
N ASP A 489 11.00 18.16 -18.07
CA ASP A 489 9.80 17.39 -18.44
C ASP A 489 9.70 16.02 -17.75
N SER A 490 10.73 15.63 -16.99
CA SER A 490 10.72 14.37 -16.25
C SER A 490 9.67 14.37 -15.15
N THR A 491 9.09 13.20 -14.88
CA THR A 491 8.19 12.96 -13.74
C THR A 491 8.85 11.96 -12.79
N TRP A 492 8.46 11.98 -11.52
CA TRP A 492 9.06 11.11 -10.49
C TRP A 492 8.04 10.77 -9.42
N GLY A 493 8.26 9.68 -8.68
CA GLY A 493 7.40 9.27 -7.59
C GLY A 493 7.94 9.77 -6.26
N LEU A 494 7.21 10.61 -5.54
CA LEU A 494 7.65 11.09 -4.23
C LEU A 494 7.10 10.25 -3.05
N HIS A 495 6.34 9.19 -3.34
CA HIS A 495 5.59 8.35 -2.40
C HIS A 495 6.30 8.07 -1.06
N GLY A 496 7.61 7.79 -1.07
CA GLY A 496 8.37 7.42 0.13
C GLY A 496 8.90 8.58 0.98
N VAL A 497 8.77 9.83 0.52
CA VAL A 497 9.33 11.02 1.18
C VAL A 497 8.31 12.14 1.37
N ILE A 498 7.11 12.06 0.78
CA ILE A 498 6.08 13.10 0.93
C ILE A 498 5.63 13.28 2.38
N ARG A 499 5.50 12.21 3.18
CA ARG A 499 5.15 12.33 4.59
C ARG A 499 6.16 13.23 5.32
N ASP A 500 7.43 13.01 5.06
CA ASP A 500 8.55 13.78 5.60
C ASP A 500 8.48 15.25 5.13
N LEU A 501 8.19 15.48 3.84
CA LEU A 501 7.96 16.83 3.31
C LEU A 501 6.75 17.50 3.98
N ILE A 502 5.66 16.81 4.25
CA ILE A 502 4.50 17.44 4.90
C ILE A 502 4.80 17.79 6.36
N ALA A 503 5.52 16.94 7.08
CA ALA A 503 5.96 17.21 8.45
C ALA A 503 6.93 18.40 8.52
N MET A 504 7.95 18.41 7.65
CA MET A 504 8.93 19.49 7.58
C MET A 504 8.34 20.78 7.03
N ASN A 505 7.33 20.70 6.16
CA ASN A 505 6.75 21.82 5.41
C ASN A 505 7.77 22.59 4.56
N PRO A 506 8.60 21.94 3.71
CA PRO A 506 9.50 22.61 2.82
C PRO A 506 8.72 23.11 1.60
N THR A 507 7.97 24.19 1.82
CA THR A 507 6.99 24.72 0.85
C THR A 507 7.63 24.93 -0.52
N THR A 508 8.85 25.45 -0.58
CA THR A 508 9.58 25.70 -1.83
C THR A 508 9.89 24.42 -2.61
N LEU A 509 10.32 23.36 -1.92
CA LEU A 509 10.60 22.07 -2.57
C LEU A 509 9.30 21.43 -3.08
N LEU A 510 8.26 21.43 -2.25
CA LEU A 510 6.95 20.90 -2.62
C LEU A 510 6.35 21.65 -3.82
N GLN A 511 6.43 22.99 -3.88
CA GLN A 511 5.98 23.76 -5.05
C GLN A 511 6.70 23.36 -6.33
N LYS A 512 8.02 23.11 -6.24
CA LYS A 512 8.82 22.70 -7.39
C LYS A 512 8.51 21.27 -7.83
N TRP A 513 8.29 20.38 -6.86
CA TRP A 513 8.26 18.96 -7.10
C TRP A 513 6.88 18.37 -7.34
N LEU A 514 5.88 18.82 -6.57
CA LEU A 514 4.54 18.27 -6.61
C LEU A 514 3.95 18.27 -8.03
N PRO A 515 4.02 19.35 -8.85
CA PRO A 515 3.49 19.37 -10.22
C PRO A 515 4.02 18.30 -11.17
N ARG A 516 5.16 17.71 -10.82
CA ARG A 516 5.85 16.71 -11.66
C ARG A 516 5.84 15.33 -11.00
N ALA A 517 5.17 15.20 -9.86
CA ALA A 517 5.04 13.95 -9.15
C ALA A 517 4.03 13.04 -9.85
N MET A 518 4.38 11.77 -10.07
CA MET A 518 3.48 10.77 -10.66
C MET A 518 2.30 10.41 -9.73
N ASP A 519 2.44 10.75 -8.46
CA ASP A 519 1.59 10.37 -7.33
C ASP A 519 0.79 11.52 -6.73
N ILE A 520 0.79 12.64 -7.44
CA ILE A 520 0.16 13.89 -7.03
C ILE A 520 -1.31 13.73 -6.63
N GLU A 521 -2.08 12.88 -7.33
CA GLU A 521 -3.50 12.66 -7.05
C GLU A 521 -3.74 11.97 -5.71
N THR A 522 -2.81 11.09 -5.29
CA THR A 522 -2.86 10.37 -4.01
C THR A 522 -2.60 11.32 -2.85
N PHE A 523 -1.65 12.25 -3.00
CA PHE A 523 -1.20 13.13 -1.92
C PHE A 523 -1.90 14.49 -1.89
N TRP A 524 -2.60 14.84 -2.96
CA TRP A 524 -3.31 16.11 -3.05
C TRP A 524 -4.35 16.31 -1.94
N ILE A 525 -5.08 15.24 -1.58
CA ILE A 525 -6.15 15.32 -0.57
C ILE A 525 -5.55 15.75 0.76
N THR A 526 -4.44 15.12 1.11
CA THR A 526 -3.68 15.49 2.29
C THR A 526 -3.23 16.94 2.24
N LEU A 527 -2.64 17.39 1.13
CA LEU A 527 -2.16 18.76 1.02
C LEU A 527 -3.29 19.77 1.21
N LYS A 528 -4.45 19.53 0.59
CA LYS A 528 -5.66 20.34 0.77
C LYS A 528 -6.11 20.46 2.22
N CYS A 529 -5.94 19.40 3.00
CA CYS A 529 -6.38 19.33 4.38
C CYS A 529 -5.28 19.77 5.37
N SER A 530 -4.08 20.04 4.90
CA SER A 530 -2.94 20.40 5.75
C SER A 530 -2.75 21.93 5.85
N PRO A 531 -1.91 22.43 6.79
CA PRO A 531 -1.55 23.85 6.85
C PRO A 531 -0.91 24.38 5.55
N LEU A 532 -0.40 23.47 4.72
CA LEU A 532 0.24 23.73 3.43
C LEU A 532 -0.74 24.00 2.29
N LYS A 533 -2.05 23.97 2.51
CA LYS A 533 -3.04 24.11 1.44
C LYS A 533 -2.88 25.37 0.58
N SER A 534 -2.44 26.49 1.16
CA SER A 534 -2.21 27.76 0.44
C SER A 534 -1.10 27.64 -0.60
N MET A 535 -0.19 26.69 -0.43
CA MET A 535 0.82 26.36 -1.43
C MET A 535 0.20 26.03 -2.79
N LEU A 536 -0.95 25.33 -2.82
CA LEU A 536 -1.61 24.92 -4.05
C LEU A 536 -1.95 26.12 -4.97
N GLU A 537 -2.22 27.28 -4.37
CA GLU A 537 -2.55 28.53 -5.08
C GLU A 537 -1.37 29.11 -5.87
N THR A 538 -0.15 28.76 -5.45
CA THR A 538 1.12 29.27 -6.02
C THR A 538 1.79 28.28 -6.95
N ILE A 539 1.25 27.06 -7.04
CA ILE A 539 1.80 25.99 -7.86
C ILE A 539 1.42 26.20 -9.33
N THR A 540 2.40 26.05 -10.23
CA THR A 540 2.15 26.00 -11.68
C THR A 540 1.87 24.57 -12.10
N TRP A 541 0.62 24.27 -12.47
CA TRP A 541 0.21 22.91 -12.80
C TRP A 541 0.41 22.60 -14.29
N PRO A 542 0.88 21.39 -14.69
CA PRO A 542 1.14 21.06 -16.09
C PRO A 542 -0.11 20.95 -16.96
N GLY A 543 -1.26 20.65 -16.36
CA GLY A 543 -2.54 20.50 -17.08
C GLY A 543 -2.66 19.20 -17.88
N LYS A 544 -1.97 18.14 -17.44
CA LYS A 544 -2.04 16.78 -17.98
C LYS A 544 -3.24 15.99 -17.44
N THR A 545 -3.77 16.33 -16.27
CA THR A 545 -4.98 15.67 -15.71
C THR A 545 -6.14 16.66 -15.49
N ALA A 546 -7.34 16.13 -15.26
CA ALA A 546 -8.53 16.93 -14.92
C ALA A 546 -8.27 17.83 -13.71
N HIS A 547 -7.62 17.25 -12.70
CA HIS A 547 -7.27 17.90 -11.46
C HIS A 547 -6.32 19.09 -11.69
N GLU A 548 -5.24 18.89 -12.44
CA GLU A 548 -4.27 19.95 -12.76
C GLU A 548 -4.91 21.08 -13.59
N CYS A 549 -5.82 20.73 -14.52
CA CYS A 549 -6.58 21.72 -15.27
C CYS A 549 -7.50 22.53 -14.36
N GLU A 550 -8.18 21.88 -13.41
CA GLU A 550 -9.01 22.53 -12.41
C GLU A 550 -8.18 23.48 -11.54
N GLN A 551 -7.00 23.07 -11.07
CA GLN A 551 -6.14 23.94 -10.26
C GLN A 551 -5.61 25.14 -11.06
N ASN A 552 -5.23 24.97 -12.33
CA ASN A 552 -4.91 26.11 -13.18
C ASN A 552 -6.11 27.06 -13.34
N ALA A 553 -7.33 26.51 -13.43
CA ALA A 553 -8.54 27.32 -13.47
C ALA A 553 -8.72 28.15 -12.18
N LEU A 554 -8.58 27.52 -11.01
CA LEU A 554 -8.63 28.21 -9.71
C LEU A 554 -7.52 29.27 -9.58
N ASN A 555 -6.28 28.95 -9.96
CA ASN A 555 -5.15 29.87 -9.84
C ASN A 555 -5.36 31.13 -10.70
N HIS A 556 -5.81 30.97 -11.95
CA HIS A 556 -6.17 32.10 -12.78
C HIS A 556 -7.37 32.87 -12.26
N PHE A 557 -8.37 32.19 -11.68
CA PHE A 557 -9.51 32.85 -11.05
C PHE A 557 -9.08 33.73 -9.89
N ASN A 558 -8.23 33.22 -8.98
CA ASN A 558 -7.69 33.95 -7.84
C ASN A 558 -6.86 35.16 -8.26
N GLN A 559 -6.17 35.07 -9.40
CA GLN A 559 -5.44 36.19 -10.04
C GLN A 559 -6.37 37.16 -10.79
N LYS A 560 -7.69 36.98 -10.72
CA LYS A 560 -8.73 37.74 -11.44
C LYS A 560 -8.59 37.68 -12.97
N ASN A 561 -7.93 36.65 -13.48
CA ASN A 561 -7.83 36.34 -14.91
C ASN A 561 -8.94 35.36 -15.32
N TYR A 562 -10.19 35.85 -15.29
CA TYR A 562 -11.39 35.02 -15.50
C TYR A 562 -11.44 34.35 -16.88
N ARG A 563 -10.83 34.98 -17.90
CA ARG A 563 -10.77 34.41 -19.25
C ARG A 563 -9.93 33.14 -19.31
N GLU A 564 -8.73 33.16 -18.72
CA GLU A 564 -7.89 31.95 -18.67
C GLU A 564 -8.48 30.91 -17.70
N ALA A 565 -9.07 31.35 -16.59
CA ALA A 565 -9.78 30.46 -15.67
C ALA A 565 -10.89 29.66 -16.39
N SER A 566 -11.71 30.33 -17.20
CA SER A 566 -12.78 29.68 -17.97
C SER A 566 -12.25 28.67 -19.01
N LYS A 567 -11.11 28.94 -19.67
CA LYS A 567 -10.49 28.01 -20.63
C LYS A 567 -10.01 26.73 -19.94
N TRP A 568 -9.31 26.89 -18.81
CA TRP A 568 -8.81 25.76 -18.03
C TRP A 568 -9.96 24.94 -17.43
N LEU A 569 -11.01 25.61 -16.94
CA LEU A 569 -12.21 24.95 -16.46
C LEU A 569 -12.89 24.13 -17.57
N THR A 570 -13.03 24.69 -18.77
CA THR A 570 -13.58 23.97 -19.94
C THR A 570 -12.75 22.72 -20.25
N ARG A 571 -11.42 22.80 -20.16
CA ARG A 571 -10.53 21.65 -20.35
C ARG A 571 -10.72 20.61 -19.24
N ALA A 572 -10.84 21.02 -17.99
CA ALA A 572 -11.09 20.11 -16.86
C ALA A 572 -12.44 19.35 -17.03
N GLN A 573 -13.46 20.02 -17.55
CA GLN A 573 -14.79 19.44 -17.79
C GLN A 573 -14.83 18.40 -18.93
N GLN A 574 -13.77 18.23 -19.72
CA GLN A 574 -13.67 17.17 -20.73
C GLN A 574 -13.49 15.78 -20.12
N PHE A 575 -13.06 15.72 -18.86
CA PHE A 575 -12.91 14.48 -18.11
C PHE A 575 -14.22 14.16 -17.37
N GLU A 576 -14.35 14.59 -16.12
CA GLU A 576 -15.55 14.48 -15.29
C GLU A 576 -15.81 15.82 -14.57
N LYS A 577 -17.07 16.27 -14.55
CA LYS A 577 -17.46 17.51 -13.85
C LYS A 577 -17.49 17.30 -12.34
N THR A 578 -16.60 17.91 -11.56
CA THR A 578 -16.56 17.82 -10.08
C THR A 578 -17.42 18.89 -9.38
N VAL A 579 -17.67 18.78 -8.06
CA VAL A 579 -18.34 19.86 -7.30
C VAL A 579 -17.55 21.15 -7.38
N THR A 580 -16.23 21.08 -7.22
CA THR A 580 -15.35 22.26 -7.28
C THR A 580 -15.48 22.98 -8.61
N GLN A 581 -15.61 22.25 -9.73
CA GLN A 581 -15.86 22.85 -11.04
C GLN A 581 -17.21 23.56 -11.11
N PHE A 582 -18.27 23.02 -10.50
CA PHE A 582 -19.57 23.70 -10.43
C PHE A 582 -19.50 24.97 -9.56
N LEU A 583 -18.78 24.93 -8.43
CA LEU A 583 -18.56 26.10 -7.58
C LEU A 583 -17.77 27.16 -8.35
N LEU A 584 -16.68 26.80 -9.01
CA LEU A 584 -15.88 27.73 -9.79
C LEU A 584 -16.64 28.30 -10.99
N GLU A 585 -17.44 27.49 -11.68
CA GLU A 585 -18.31 27.95 -12.78
C GLU A 585 -19.36 28.95 -12.27
N CYS A 586 -19.90 28.72 -11.07
CA CYS A 586 -20.79 29.64 -10.39
C CYS A 586 -20.08 30.95 -10.03
N ASP A 587 -18.89 30.89 -9.44
CA ASP A 587 -18.11 32.06 -9.06
C ASP A 587 -17.70 32.91 -10.27
N LEU A 588 -17.35 32.27 -11.39
CA LEU A 588 -17.10 32.94 -12.67
C LEU A 588 -18.35 33.66 -13.17
N ALA A 589 -19.52 33.04 -13.11
CA ALA A 589 -20.77 33.67 -13.51
C ALA A 589 -21.11 34.87 -12.60
N LEU A 590 -20.89 34.76 -11.29
CA LEU A 590 -21.06 35.86 -10.35
C LEU A 590 -20.09 37.01 -10.62
N ALA A 591 -18.83 36.72 -10.96
CA ALA A 591 -17.84 37.72 -11.35
C ALA A 591 -18.24 38.48 -12.64
N GLU A 592 -19.00 37.83 -13.53
CA GLU A 592 -19.60 38.42 -14.73
C GLU A 592 -20.96 39.12 -14.47
N ASN A 593 -21.43 39.15 -13.21
CA ASN A 593 -22.77 39.60 -12.81
C ASN A 593 -23.94 38.81 -13.43
N ASP A 594 -23.74 37.54 -13.81
CA ASP A 594 -24.75 36.65 -14.36
C ASP A 594 -25.34 35.74 -13.27
N LEU A 595 -26.21 36.33 -12.44
CA LEU A 595 -26.90 35.61 -11.36
C LEU A 595 -27.80 34.45 -11.84
N PRO A 596 -28.53 34.56 -12.97
CA PRO A 596 -29.29 33.44 -13.53
C PRO A 596 -28.41 32.22 -13.85
N LYS A 597 -27.25 32.44 -14.49
CA LYS A 597 -26.30 31.37 -14.79
C LYS A 597 -25.73 30.76 -13.52
N ALA A 598 -25.30 31.57 -12.55
CA ALA A 598 -24.80 31.10 -11.26
C ALA A 598 -25.80 30.17 -10.54
N ARG A 599 -27.08 30.57 -10.48
CA ARG A 599 -28.16 29.76 -9.88
C ARG A 599 -28.37 28.45 -10.61
N LYS A 600 -28.39 28.49 -11.95
CA LYS A 600 -28.55 27.29 -12.77
C LYS A 600 -27.38 26.33 -12.55
N THR A 601 -26.15 26.83 -12.54
CA THR A 601 -24.94 26.01 -12.31
C THR A 601 -25.00 25.26 -10.99
N ILE A 602 -25.37 25.94 -9.89
CA ILE A 602 -25.51 25.27 -8.58
C ILE A 602 -26.66 24.27 -8.56
N PHE A 603 -27.79 24.60 -9.19
CA PHE A 603 -28.92 23.67 -9.32
C PHE A 603 -28.52 22.39 -10.07
N ASP A 604 -27.86 22.53 -11.23
CA ASP A 604 -27.37 21.41 -12.03
C ASP A 604 -26.32 20.60 -11.26
N GLY A 605 -25.43 21.29 -10.53
CA GLY A 605 -24.48 20.67 -9.62
C GLY A 605 -25.16 19.81 -8.56
N LYS A 606 -26.19 20.31 -7.86
CA LYS A 606 -26.92 19.55 -6.82
C LYS A 606 -27.70 18.38 -7.38
N LYS A 607 -28.17 18.46 -8.62
CA LYS A 607 -28.81 17.33 -9.30
C LYS A 607 -27.82 16.20 -9.51
N LEU A 608 -26.58 16.52 -9.88
CA LEU A 608 -25.53 15.53 -10.05
C LEU A 608 -25.02 15.04 -8.68
N TYR A 609 -24.75 15.96 -7.76
CA TYR A 609 -24.13 15.77 -6.44
C TYR A 609 -25.12 16.07 -5.31
N PRO A 610 -26.18 15.26 -5.11
CA PRO A 610 -27.23 15.56 -4.12
C PRO A 610 -26.72 15.57 -2.67
N ASP A 611 -25.67 14.78 -2.40
CA ASP A 611 -25.09 14.65 -1.06
C ASP A 611 -24.05 15.73 -0.74
N SER A 612 -23.60 16.52 -1.74
CA SER A 612 -22.55 17.52 -1.53
C SER A 612 -23.01 18.64 -0.60
N GLU A 613 -22.41 18.70 0.58
CA GLU A 613 -22.63 19.79 1.55
C GLU A 613 -22.15 21.14 1.02
N MET A 614 -21.05 21.17 0.25
CA MET A 614 -20.54 22.43 -0.32
C MET A 614 -21.55 23.07 -1.29
N LEU A 615 -22.20 22.28 -2.14
CA LEU A 615 -23.24 22.81 -3.04
C LEU A 615 -24.51 23.23 -2.29
N LYS A 616 -24.82 22.59 -1.16
CA LYS A 616 -25.93 23.03 -0.29
C LYS A 616 -25.62 24.41 0.30
N ILE A 617 -24.42 24.60 0.83
CA ILE A 617 -23.96 25.90 1.37
C ILE A 617 -23.98 26.98 0.27
N ALA A 618 -23.40 26.71 -0.90
CA ALA A 618 -23.38 27.68 -2.00
C ALA A 618 -24.80 28.05 -2.48
N SER A 619 -25.70 27.06 -2.55
CA SER A 619 -27.11 27.27 -2.86
C SER A 619 -27.78 28.22 -1.86
N ASP A 620 -27.53 28.06 -0.56
CA ASP A 620 -28.09 28.91 0.49
C ASP A 620 -27.51 30.34 0.48
N GLN A 621 -26.27 30.52 0.01
CA GLN A 621 -25.63 31.83 -0.13
C GLN A 621 -26.18 32.63 -1.33
N ILE A 622 -26.47 31.97 -2.44
CA ILE A 622 -27.00 32.59 -3.67
C ILE A 622 -28.53 32.77 -3.61
N HIS A 623 -29.18 31.99 -2.74
CA HIS A 623 -30.56 32.14 -2.32
C HIS A 623 -30.61 32.34 -0.80
N PRO A 624 -30.29 33.54 -0.27
CA PRO A 624 -30.57 33.80 1.12
C PRO A 624 -32.06 33.52 1.33
N LYS A 625 -32.39 32.61 2.25
CA LYS A 625 -33.76 32.48 2.76
C LYS A 625 -34.21 33.90 3.07
N LEU A 626 -35.34 34.32 2.48
CA LEU A 626 -35.98 35.60 2.75
C LEU A 626 -35.85 35.92 4.24
N ASN A 627 -35.39 37.12 4.54
CA ASN A 627 -35.26 37.60 5.91
C ASN A 627 -36.58 37.31 6.66
N PRO A 628 -36.57 36.75 7.89
CA PRO A 628 -37.80 36.52 8.65
C PRO A 628 -38.70 37.78 8.73
N LEU A 629 -38.10 38.98 8.66
CA LEU A 629 -38.82 40.26 8.55
C LEU A 629 -39.64 40.42 7.25
N GLU A 630 -39.18 39.91 6.11
CA GLU A 630 -39.94 39.91 4.84
C GLU A 630 -41.04 38.85 4.81
N ILE A 631 -40.90 37.77 5.59
CA ILE A 631 -41.93 36.73 5.78
C ILE A 631 -43.08 37.28 6.63
N THR A 632 -42.82 38.09 7.66
CA THR A 632 -43.88 38.79 8.42
C THR A 632 -44.63 39.84 7.60
N GLN A 633 -43.99 40.49 6.62
CA GLN A 633 -44.68 41.44 5.73
C GLN A 633 -45.53 40.77 4.64
N LYS A 634 -45.23 39.51 4.26
CA LYS A 634 -46.02 38.74 3.28
C LYS A 634 -47.02 37.76 3.90
N LEU A 635 -46.91 37.43 5.18
CA LEU A 635 -47.87 36.60 5.92
C LEU A 635 -48.86 37.40 6.78
N GLY A 636 -48.83 38.73 6.72
CA GLY A 636 -49.77 39.63 7.40
C GLY A 636 -51.11 39.86 6.68
N SER A 637 -51.37 39.20 5.54
CA SER A 637 -52.63 39.32 4.81
C SER A 637 -53.16 37.94 4.40
N GLY A 638 -53.79 37.23 5.33
CA GLY A 638 -54.48 35.97 5.07
C GLY A 638 -54.63 35.09 6.30
N MET A 639 -55.47 35.51 7.25
CA MET A 639 -55.89 34.75 8.43
C MET A 639 -56.58 33.42 8.05
N GLN A 640 -56.14 32.28 8.60
CA GLN A 640 -56.78 31.54 9.70
C GLN A 640 -56.01 30.25 10.02
#